data_AF-A0A371WHI5-F1
#
_entry.id   AF-A0A371WHI5-F1
#
_cell.length_a   1.000
_cell.length_b   1.000
_cell.length_c   1.000
_cell.angle_alpha   90.00
_cell.angle_beta   90.00
_cell.angle_gamma   90.00
#
_symmetry.space_group_name_H-M   'P 1'
#
loop_
_entity.id
_entity.type
_entity.pdbx_description
1 polymer ?
#
loop_
_entity_poly.entity_id
_entity_poly.type
_entity_poly.pdbx_seq_one_letter_code
_entity_poly.pdbx_strand_id
1 'polypeptide(L)'
;MKIRTSTRAPRHRRYLAWNSVLPAAALAAVMLALPAGAKAVERRVAFVVGNSHYKVMPQLNNPDNDAEAVAAALKREGFDVVTAVDLDHIEFDKALERFIRSLPGSEVSVLYYSGHGIQVGGDNRIIPIDASLKDPADLEVETISVKTIIGYMQQNSKAQLVYLDSCRNNPFQSRPFLIGPEKQTAVAGIGLAPITTKPSSLVAYSTQPGAVAEDGKGDKSPFTDSVLRYSFKLGVDAQKALDKVTDDVWEATNKRQHPWSESTLVQPIFLARPAIRIIPAMPVQTASNVSVKIGPAPKQGPDAIVPTEDAPVQIAASLGETLSTPRRVPIGVGQVALLGDFPLVRAATGAQIQIASAPSFGTMYLDGKPLAEGDIVDQNAIRNVTFEPSIGSEGKAQSVQLKVEQPGSGDSKVVVGKIETYVPPCDDLAGEPLDPQGVSAGKLPNEIDAKPAIAACTEAVAKFPEVARYKYELGRAKLANKDVAEAIGLFNAAANAGYIRAFYQLGYMAERGLGRAQNMVEANRLYRMGSDGGDAYAMLAYGYNLVVGRCETKSVDEGVKLLNRAVELGHPYAMNAVGSMYYHGDNLSADPKRGVRFYQAAMARNDINAMYNMGVAYLEGKGVARDPAMAMTLFKKASDGGHAKAPARIGAMYFEGIGVNKDVTTAMHWYEIGAERGDFDAAANLASIYANGPQDRRDLQKAAWYSSLAVALDSYGEHKDEAENLRALAVDAKTATVDKLRRELGVGAGFTTANIDDTLVRLAREAWQKRNPRLDLL
;
A
#
# COMPACT_ATOMS: atom_id res chain seq x y z
N MET A 1 5.65 70.95 -3.56
CA MET A 1 4.79 72.11 -3.23
C MET A 1 3.33 71.71 -3.45
N LYS A 2 2.49 72.01 -2.45
CA LYS A 2 1.07 71.68 -2.15
C LYS A 2 0.05 71.24 -3.26
N ILE A 3 -0.67 70.14 -2.92
CA ILE A 3 -2.15 69.95 -2.78
C ILE A 3 -3.11 70.28 -3.95
N ARG A 4 -3.86 69.28 -4.45
CA ARG A 4 -5.35 69.20 -4.32
C ARG A 4 -5.97 67.86 -4.74
N THR A 5 -7.07 67.58 -4.05
CA THR A 5 -7.94 66.41 -3.94
C THR A 5 -8.94 66.21 -5.10
N SER A 6 -9.44 64.98 -5.29
CA SER A 6 -10.87 64.74 -5.59
C SER A 6 -11.27 63.27 -5.42
N THR A 7 -12.21 63.05 -4.50
CA THR A 7 -12.96 61.81 -4.22
C THR A 7 -14.27 61.78 -5.02
N ARG A 8 -14.80 60.59 -5.33
CA ARG A 8 -16.25 60.39 -5.53
C ARG A 8 -16.69 58.93 -5.31
N ALA A 9 -17.59 58.76 -4.34
CA ALA A 9 -18.52 57.62 -4.17
C ALA A 9 -19.80 57.85 -5.01
N PRO A 10 -20.68 56.84 -5.18
CA PRO A 10 -21.88 56.68 -4.30
C PRO A 10 -22.24 55.17 -4.10
N ARG A 11 -23.19 54.65 -3.29
CA ARG A 11 -24.33 55.13 -2.49
C ARG A 11 -24.77 53.97 -1.55
N HIS A 12 -25.18 54.29 -0.32
CA HIS A 12 -25.81 53.37 0.66
C HIS A 12 -27.32 53.18 0.43
N ARG A 13 -27.87 52.01 0.79
CA ARG A 13 -29.23 51.87 1.35
C ARG A 13 -29.32 50.81 2.46
N ARG A 14 -29.48 51.33 3.67
CA ARG A 14 -30.21 50.86 4.88
C ARG A 14 -30.60 49.37 5.01
N TYR A 15 -30.06 48.72 6.04
CA TYR A 15 -30.67 47.55 6.69
C TYR A 15 -31.53 48.01 7.89
N LEU A 16 -32.77 47.51 7.93
CA LEU A 16 -33.73 47.68 9.03
C LEU A 16 -33.58 46.49 9.98
N ALA A 17 -33.37 46.81 11.27
CA ALA A 17 -33.42 45.87 12.37
C ALA A 17 -34.88 45.61 12.76
N TRP A 18 -35.27 44.34 12.89
CA TRP A 18 -36.45 43.93 13.62
C TRP A 18 -36.04 42.90 14.69
N ASN A 19 -36.24 43.31 15.95
CA ASN A 19 -36.12 42.48 17.14
C ASN A 19 -37.24 41.44 17.17
N SER A 20 -36.89 40.19 17.49
CA SER A 20 -37.82 39.23 18.10
C SER A 20 -37.01 38.30 18.99
N VAL A 21 -36.99 38.64 20.29
CA VAL A 21 -36.48 37.80 21.36
C VAL A 21 -37.45 36.63 21.53
N LEU A 22 -36.95 35.40 21.36
CA LEU A 22 -37.57 34.18 21.88
C LEU A 22 -36.52 33.36 22.65
N PRO A 23 -36.92 32.69 23.75
CA PRO A 23 -36.06 32.44 24.90
C PRO A 23 -35.22 31.17 24.78
N ALA A 24 -34.07 31.20 25.46
CA ALA A 24 -33.02 30.18 25.55
C ALA A 24 -33.41 28.89 26.29
N ALA A 25 -34.66 28.41 26.17
CA ALA A 25 -35.18 27.27 26.93
C ALA A 25 -35.81 26.14 26.08
N ALA A 26 -35.55 26.10 24.77
CA ALA A 26 -36.10 25.07 23.87
C ALA A 26 -35.04 24.41 22.97
N LEU A 27 -33.82 24.22 23.49
CA LEU A 27 -32.73 23.47 22.83
C LEU A 27 -32.15 22.36 23.73
N ALA A 28 -32.96 21.86 24.67
CA ALA A 28 -32.58 20.81 25.63
C ALA A 28 -33.41 19.51 25.51
N ALA A 29 -34.21 19.33 24.45
CA ALA A 29 -35.08 18.14 24.35
C ALA A 29 -35.26 17.62 22.91
N VAL A 30 -34.16 17.50 22.15
CA VAL A 30 -34.06 16.53 21.03
C VAL A 30 -32.64 15.94 20.99
N MET A 31 -32.17 15.40 22.13
CA MET A 31 -31.30 14.23 22.05
C MET A 31 -32.22 13.02 21.97
N LEU A 32 -32.82 12.83 20.78
CA LEU A 32 -33.30 11.51 20.39
C LEU A 32 -32.08 10.60 20.46
N ALA A 33 -32.18 9.58 21.31
CA ALA A 33 -31.20 8.52 21.44
C ALA A 33 -30.80 8.05 20.04
N LEU A 34 -29.62 8.48 19.58
CA LEU A 34 -28.88 7.75 18.59
C LEU A 34 -28.76 6.33 19.17
N PRO A 35 -29.16 5.27 18.44
CA PRO A 35 -28.84 3.93 18.90
C PRO A 35 -27.34 3.94 19.17
N ALA A 36 -26.96 3.56 20.39
CA ALA A 36 -25.57 3.41 20.77
C ALA A 36 -24.91 2.59 19.66
N GLY A 37 -24.09 3.26 18.84
CA GLY A 37 -23.39 2.61 17.74
C GLY A 37 -22.70 1.39 18.32
N ALA A 38 -22.81 0.26 17.63
CA ALA A 38 -22.06 -0.94 17.97
C ALA A 38 -20.64 -0.51 18.37
N LYS A 39 -20.24 -0.81 19.60
CA LYS A 39 -18.88 -0.47 20.08
C LYS A 39 -17.90 -0.98 19.03
N ALA A 40 -17.00 -0.09 18.60
CA ALA A 40 -15.98 -0.41 17.62
C ALA A 40 -15.26 -1.69 18.04
N VAL A 41 -15.18 -2.63 17.11
CA VAL A 41 -14.48 -3.91 17.24
C VAL A 41 -13.04 -3.63 17.68
N GLU A 42 -12.60 -4.18 18.81
CA GLU A 42 -11.25 -3.90 19.32
C GLU A 42 -10.18 -4.74 18.58
N ARG A 43 -9.84 -4.33 17.36
CA ARG A 43 -8.82 -4.98 16.53
C ARG A 43 -7.41 -4.64 17.02
N ARG A 44 -6.54 -5.63 17.13
CA ARG A 44 -5.16 -5.48 17.59
C ARG A 44 -4.23 -6.16 16.61
N VAL A 45 -3.17 -5.47 16.18
CA VAL A 45 -2.28 -5.97 15.14
C VAL A 45 -0.82 -5.82 15.55
N ALA A 46 0.04 -6.71 15.06
CA ALA A 46 1.46 -6.63 15.34
C ALA A 46 2.32 -6.99 14.14
N PHE A 47 3.46 -6.30 14.00
CA PHE A 47 4.55 -6.66 13.11
C PHE A 47 5.74 -7.06 13.96
N VAL A 48 6.17 -8.31 13.83
CA VAL A 48 7.22 -8.90 14.67
C VAL A 48 8.30 -9.46 13.74
N VAL A 49 9.47 -8.83 13.77
CA VAL A 49 10.58 -9.14 12.87
C VAL A 49 11.82 -9.53 13.67
N GLY A 50 12.43 -10.65 13.30
CA GLY A 50 13.68 -11.16 13.89
C GLY A 50 14.72 -11.49 12.82
N ASN A 51 15.79 -10.71 12.73
CA ASN A 51 16.84 -10.93 11.73
C ASN A 51 18.14 -11.40 12.41
N SER A 52 18.49 -12.67 12.21
CA SER A 52 19.67 -13.34 12.77
C SER A 52 20.74 -13.58 11.71
N HIS A 53 20.33 -14.01 10.51
CA HIS A 53 21.20 -14.63 9.51
C HIS A 53 21.65 -13.69 8.37
N TYR A 54 22.47 -12.69 8.71
CA TYR A 54 22.99 -11.68 7.77
C TYR A 54 24.03 -12.17 6.74
N LYS A 55 23.80 -11.96 5.44
CA LYS A 55 24.70 -12.39 4.36
C LYS A 55 26.06 -11.67 4.37
N VAL A 56 26.06 -10.39 4.76
CA VAL A 56 27.25 -9.50 4.69
C VAL A 56 27.73 -9.05 6.07
N MET A 57 26.81 -8.94 7.03
CA MET A 57 27.08 -8.45 8.39
C MET A 57 27.24 -9.62 9.37
N PRO A 58 27.77 -9.37 10.58
CA PRO A 58 27.83 -10.40 11.62
C PRO A 58 26.46 -11.02 11.90
N GLN A 59 26.44 -12.31 12.20
CA GLN A 59 25.24 -13.03 12.63
C GLN A 59 24.88 -12.61 14.07
N LEU A 60 23.60 -12.69 14.41
CA LEU A 60 23.08 -12.56 15.77
C LEU A 60 22.46 -13.89 16.21
N ASN A 61 22.49 -14.20 17.51
CA ASN A 61 22.17 -15.57 17.97
C ASN A 61 20.70 -15.81 18.31
N ASN A 62 19.95 -14.77 18.64
CA ASN A 62 18.60 -14.87 19.19
C ASN A 62 17.47 -14.08 18.50
N PRO A 63 17.68 -13.18 17.50
CA PRO A 63 16.56 -12.38 16.99
C PRO A 63 15.37 -13.18 16.44
N ASP A 64 15.63 -14.31 15.79
CA ASP A 64 14.63 -15.28 15.35
C ASP A 64 13.83 -15.85 16.53
N ASN A 65 14.51 -16.40 17.54
CA ASN A 65 13.87 -16.94 18.75
C ASN A 65 13.06 -15.88 19.52
N ASP A 66 13.61 -14.67 19.62
CA ASP A 66 13.00 -13.51 20.23
C ASP A 66 11.67 -13.15 19.53
N ALA A 67 11.72 -13.02 18.20
CA ALA A 67 10.57 -12.71 17.38
C ALA A 67 9.49 -13.79 17.48
N GLU A 68 9.86 -15.07 17.45
CA GLU A 68 8.91 -16.18 17.59
C GLU A 68 8.21 -16.17 18.95
N ALA A 69 8.96 -15.94 20.04
CA ALA A 69 8.41 -15.90 21.39
C ALA A 69 7.46 -14.72 21.61
N VAL A 70 7.82 -13.53 21.13
CA VAL A 70 6.97 -12.33 21.19
C VAL A 70 5.72 -12.49 20.32
N ALA A 71 5.86 -13.04 19.12
CA ALA A 71 4.72 -13.32 18.26
C ALA A 71 3.75 -14.31 18.90
N ALA A 72 4.24 -15.39 19.52
CA ALA A 72 3.42 -16.35 20.23
C ALA A 72 2.66 -15.71 21.41
N ALA A 73 3.34 -14.85 22.19
CA ALA A 73 2.70 -14.13 23.28
C ALA A 73 1.60 -13.18 22.80
N LEU A 74 1.85 -12.40 21.73
CA LEU A 74 0.86 -11.49 21.15
C LEU A 74 -0.34 -12.25 20.57
N LYS A 75 -0.13 -13.37 19.87
CA LYS A 75 -1.22 -14.21 19.33
C LYS A 75 -2.14 -14.72 20.44
N ARG A 76 -1.58 -15.15 21.58
CA ARG A 76 -2.38 -15.57 22.75
C ARG A 76 -3.27 -14.46 23.30
N GLU A 77 -2.84 -13.19 23.17
CA GLU A 77 -3.61 -12.02 23.58
C GLU A 77 -4.55 -11.46 22.48
N GLY A 78 -4.77 -12.24 21.42
CA GLY A 78 -5.70 -11.91 20.35
C GLY A 78 -5.21 -10.83 19.39
N PHE A 79 -3.89 -10.70 19.20
CA PHE A 79 -3.33 -9.91 18.10
C PHE A 79 -3.32 -10.69 16.79
N ASP A 80 -3.65 -10.01 15.70
CA ASP A 80 -3.31 -10.44 14.35
C ASP A 80 -1.84 -10.10 14.08
N VAL A 81 -0.97 -11.12 14.02
CA VAL A 81 0.49 -10.93 14.00
C VAL A 81 1.09 -11.32 12.66
N VAL A 82 1.72 -10.35 12.00
CA VAL A 82 2.66 -10.58 10.90
C VAL A 82 4.02 -10.90 11.52
N THR A 83 4.35 -12.19 11.57
CA THR A 83 5.66 -12.68 12.04
C THR A 83 6.57 -12.94 10.85
N ALA A 84 7.82 -12.51 10.94
CA ALA A 84 8.81 -12.69 9.90
C ALA A 84 10.21 -12.82 10.48
N VAL A 85 11.01 -13.75 9.94
CA VAL A 85 12.39 -13.98 10.36
C VAL A 85 13.31 -13.96 9.14
N ASP A 86 14.50 -13.40 9.32
CA ASP A 86 15.57 -13.33 8.32
C ASP A 86 15.16 -12.76 6.96
N LEU A 87 14.49 -11.61 7.00
CA LEU A 87 13.94 -11.00 5.79
C LEU A 87 15.02 -10.35 4.93
N ASP A 88 15.11 -10.76 3.66
CA ASP A 88 15.76 -9.95 2.63
C ASP A 88 14.89 -8.73 2.26
N HIS A 89 15.40 -7.80 1.44
CA HIS A 89 14.64 -6.59 1.06
C HIS A 89 13.26 -6.90 0.45
N ILE A 90 13.16 -7.92 -0.40
CA ILE A 90 11.93 -8.23 -1.12
C ILE A 90 10.92 -8.89 -0.16
N GLU A 91 11.39 -9.74 0.73
CA GLU A 91 10.57 -10.37 1.74
C GLU A 91 10.13 -9.35 2.81
N PHE A 92 11.00 -8.39 3.15
CA PHE A 92 10.67 -7.28 4.05
C PHE A 92 9.58 -6.39 3.46
N ASP A 93 9.69 -5.99 2.19
CA ASP A 93 8.66 -5.20 1.50
C ASP A 93 7.29 -5.89 1.58
N LYS A 94 7.25 -7.20 1.29
CA LYS A 94 6.02 -8.00 1.35
C LYS A 94 5.46 -8.11 2.78
N ALA A 95 6.33 -8.29 3.78
CA ALA A 95 5.90 -8.39 5.17
C ALA A 95 5.38 -7.05 5.70
N LEU A 96 6.06 -5.95 5.36
CA LEU A 96 5.64 -4.59 5.69
C LEU A 96 4.31 -4.24 5.01
N GLU A 97 4.15 -4.59 3.73
CA GLU A 97 2.89 -4.40 2.99
C GLU A 97 1.73 -5.15 3.66
N ARG A 98 1.93 -6.42 4.05
CA ARG A 98 0.93 -7.19 4.80
C ARG A 98 0.56 -6.52 6.13
N PHE A 99 1.55 -6.01 6.86
CA PHE A 99 1.30 -5.29 8.11
C PHE A 99 0.52 -3.99 7.86
N ILE A 100 0.90 -3.19 6.87
CA ILE A 100 0.20 -1.94 6.54
C ILE A 100 -1.27 -2.21 6.23
N ARG A 101 -1.57 -3.27 5.49
CA ARG A 101 -2.94 -3.68 5.14
C ARG A 101 -3.75 -4.17 6.34
N SER A 102 -3.10 -4.66 7.41
CA SER A 102 -3.79 -5.08 8.63
C SER A 102 -4.09 -3.93 9.60
N LEU A 103 -3.39 -2.80 9.49
CA LEU A 103 -3.54 -1.66 10.39
C LEU A 103 -4.94 -1.01 10.43
N PRO A 104 -5.68 -0.82 9.31
CA PRO A 104 -6.91 -0.03 9.32
C PRO A 104 -7.93 -0.49 10.37
N GLY A 105 -8.36 0.46 11.21
CA GLY A 105 -9.36 0.24 12.25
C GLY A 105 -8.83 -0.41 13.54
N SER A 106 -7.51 -0.55 13.70
CA SER A 106 -6.93 -1.15 14.92
C SER A 106 -6.93 -0.20 16.13
N GLU A 107 -7.28 -0.74 17.30
CA GLU A 107 -7.12 -0.08 18.61
C GLU A 107 -5.65 0.05 18.97
N VAL A 108 -4.90 -1.04 18.83
CA VAL A 108 -3.49 -1.14 19.22
C VAL A 108 -2.71 -1.77 18.08
N SER A 109 -1.62 -1.11 17.68
CA SER A 109 -0.61 -1.68 16.80
C SER A 109 0.72 -1.85 17.54
N VAL A 110 1.40 -2.97 17.32
CA VAL A 110 2.73 -3.26 17.89
C VAL A 110 3.75 -3.42 16.76
N LEU A 111 4.88 -2.73 16.85
CA LEU A 111 6.08 -3.07 16.11
C LEU A 111 7.08 -3.67 17.10
N TYR A 112 7.53 -4.88 16.84
CA TYR A 112 8.65 -5.49 17.54
C TYR A 112 9.73 -5.84 16.52
N TYR A 113 10.95 -5.36 16.75
CA TYR A 113 12.09 -5.67 15.90
C TYR A 113 13.27 -6.12 16.74
N SER A 114 13.76 -7.33 16.48
CA SER A 114 15.06 -7.83 16.96
C SER A 114 16.00 -8.01 15.78
N GLY A 115 17.24 -7.53 15.91
CA GLY A 115 18.24 -7.60 14.83
C GLY A 115 19.22 -6.44 14.80
N HIS A 116 19.96 -6.26 13.71
CA HIS A 116 20.81 -5.09 13.52
C HIS A 116 19.99 -3.83 13.22
N GLY A 117 20.22 -2.76 13.99
CA GLY A 117 19.67 -1.43 13.73
C GLY A 117 20.78 -0.38 13.75
N ILE A 118 20.61 0.70 12.99
CA ILE A 118 21.57 1.83 12.99
C ILE A 118 20.83 3.15 13.01
N GLN A 119 21.54 4.20 13.39
CA GLN A 119 21.01 5.55 13.39
C GLN A 119 21.89 6.50 12.58
N VAL A 120 21.23 7.36 11.81
CA VAL A 120 21.83 8.47 11.09
C VAL A 120 20.94 9.69 11.19
N GLY A 121 21.49 10.82 11.63
CA GLY A 121 20.74 12.08 11.60
C GLY A 121 19.50 12.11 12.50
N GLY A 122 19.43 11.22 13.49
CA GLY A 122 18.24 11.02 14.33
C GLY A 122 17.23 10.01 13.78
N ASP A 123 17.45 9.47 12.58
CA ASP A 123 16.59 8.45 11.98
C ASP A 123 17.13 7.05 12.27
N ASN A 124 16.31 6.25 12.96
CA ASN A 124 16.60 4.84 13.25
C ASN A 124 16.16 3.98 12.07
N ARG A 125 17.04 3.08 11.63
CA ARG A 125 16.83 2.27 10.43
C ARG A 125 17.04 0.78 10.71
N ILE A 126 16.11 -0.03 10.21
CA ILE A 126 16.10 -1.48 10.23
C ILE A 126 16.92 -2.00 9.05
N ILE A 127 17.68 -3.08 9.27
CA ILE A 127 18.59 -3.63 8.28
C ILE A 127 18.13 -5.04 7.85
N PRO A 128 17.73 -5.25 6.58
CA PRO A 128 17.48 -6.56 5.98
C PRO A 128 18.73 -7.45 5.94
N ILE A 129 18.55 -8.76 5.85
CA ILE A 129 19.67 -9.72 5.97
C ILE A 129 20.67 -9.66 4.81
N ASP A 130 20.25 -9.19 3.64
CA ASP A 130 21.07 -9.06 2.44
C ASP A 130 21.69 -7.67 2.25
N ALA A 131 21.42 -6.74 3.17
CA ALA A 131 21.89 -5.37 3.06
C ALA A 131 23.43 -5.22 3.08
N SER A 132 23.94 -4.41 2.15
CA SER A 132 25.37 -4.12 2.00
C SER A 132 25.66 -2.64 2.23
N LEU A 133 25.98 -2.28 3.47
CA LEU A 133 26.25 -0.90 3.89
C LEU A 133 27.74 -0.53 3.78
N LYS A 134 28.20 -0.16 2.57
CA LYS A 134 29.60 0.24 2.30
C LYS A 134 29.79 1.75 2.30
N ASP A 135 28.78 2.50 1.86
CA ASP A 135 28.74 3.95 1.83
C ASP A 135 27.43 4.45 2.48
N PRO A 136 27.41 5.60 3.17
CA PRO A 136 26.17 6.12 3.74
C PRO A 136 25.03 6.37 2.73
N ALA A 137 25.34 6.56 1.45
CA ALA A 137 24.33 6.64 0.39
C ALA A 137 23.56 5.32 0.19
N ASP A 138 24.07 4.20 0.69
CA ASP A 138 23.40 2.90 0.64
C ASP A 138 22.12 2.88 1.48
N LEU A 139 22.02 3.73 2.52
CA LEU A 139 20.93 3.71 3.48
C LEU A 139 19.54 3.89 2.87
N GLU A 140 19.41 4.70 1.83
CA GLU A 140 18.11 5.01 1.23
C GLU A 140 17.48 3.82 0.50
N VAL A 141 18.29 2.82 0.11
CA VAL A 141 17.83 1.65 -0.64
C VAL A 141 18.09 0.32 0.07
N GLU A 142 19.05 0.29 1.00
CA GLU A 142 19.46 -0.91 1.74
C GLU A 142 18.84 -1.00 3.16
N THR A 143 18.06 0.00 3.60
CA THR A 143 17.50 0.02 4.96
C THR A 143 16.14 0.68 5.02
N ILE A 144 15.34 0.31 6.02
CA ILE A 144 13.97 0.83 6.21
C ILE A 144 13.94 1.77 7.41
N SER A 145 13.37 2.97 7.24
CA SER A 145 13.17 3.90 8.36
C SER A 145 12.09 3.37 9.32
N VAL A 146 12.44 3.30 10.61
CA VAL A 146 11.46 3.01 11.68
C VAL A 146 10.38 4.10 11.73
N LYS A 147 10.74 5.37 11.44
CA LYS A 147 9.80 6.49 11.39
C LYS A 147 8.73 6.30 10.32
N THR A 148 9.07 5.72 9.18
CA THR A 148 8.10 5.42 8.13
C THR A 148 7.08 4.39 8.60
N ILE A 149 7.52 3.31 9.24
CA ILE A 149 6.62 2.29 9.81
C ILE A 149 5.70 2.92 10.88
N ILE A 150 6.27 3.69 11.82
CA ILE A 150 5.51 4.40 12.86
C ILE A 150 4.49 5.36 12.25
N GLY A 151 4.84 6.05 11.16
CA GLY A 151 3.93 6.94 10.46
C GLY A 151 2.66 6.24 9.96
N TYR A 152 2.80 5.03 9.42
CA TYR A 152 1.65 4.20 9.02
C TYR A 152 0.84 3.72 10.21
N MET A 153 1.50 3.27 11.28
CA MET A 153 0.85 2.88 12.52
C MET A 153 0.00 4.03 13.08
N GLN A 154 0.55 5.25 13.13
CA GLN A 154 -0.13 6.45 13.61
C GLN A 154 -1.31 6.88 12.74
N GLN A 155 -1.24 6.65 11.42
CA GLN A 155 -2.33 6.97 10.50
C GLN A 155 -3.52 6.02 10.63
N ASN A 156 -3.28 4.77 11.07
CA ASN A 156 -4.26 3.69 10.94
C ASN A 156 -4.67 3.01 12.26
N SER A 157 -4.01 3.33 13.38
CA SER A 157 -4.30 2.77 14.71
C SER A 157 -4.48 3.84 15.79
N LYS A 158 -5.19 3.51 16.88
CA LYS A 158 -5.41 4.47 17.99
C LYS A 158 -4.21 4.59 18.93
N ALA A 159 -3.52 3.49 19.20
CA ALA A 159 -2.30 3.44 20.02
C ALA A 159 -1.21 2.61 19.34
N GLN A 160 0.05 3.08 19.44
CA GLN A 160 1.21 2.46 18.82
C GLN A 160 2.24 2.10 19.89
N LEU A 161 2.64 0.84 19.93
CA LEU A 161 3.71 0.34 20.81
C LEU A 161 4.86 -0.12 19.91
N VAL A 162 6.07 0.37 20.16
CA VAL A 162 7.27 0.03 19.38
C VAL A 162 8.32 -0.50 20.33
N TYR A 163 8.84 -1.69 20.07
CA TYR A 163 9.90 -2.33 20.83
C TYR A 163 11.08 -2.59 19.89
N LEU A 164 12.19 -1.91 20.12
CA LEU A 164 13.41 -2.02 19.33
C LEU A 164 14.47 -2.77 20.14
N ASP A 165 14.57 -4.07 19.90
CA ASP A 165 15.63 -4.93 20.43
C ASP A 165 16.81 -5.00 19.46
N SER A 166 17.39 -3.84 19.16
CA SER A 166 18.39 -3.73 18.11
C SER A 166 19.83 -3.77 18.63
N CYS A 167 20.65 -4.63 18.03
CA CYS A 167 22.06 -4.79 18.37
C CYS A 167 22.96 -4.26 17.25
N ARG A 168 23.23 -2.96 17.16
CA ARG A 168 24.37 -2.42 16.37
C ARG A 168 24.58 -0.93 16.59
N ASN A 169 25.82 -0.48 16.34
CA ASN A 169 26.17 0.92 16.20
C ASN A 169 26.33 1.31 14.72
N ASN A 170 26.34 2.62 14.47
CA ASN A 170 26.65 3.17 13.15
C ASN A 170 28.07 2.72 12.67
N PRO A 171 28.17 1.99 11.54
CA PRO A 171 29.43 1.46 11.01
C PRO A 171 30.22 2.48 10.18
N PHE A 172 29.65 3.63 9.84
CA PHE A 172 30.30 4.60 8.97
C PHE A 172 31.28 5.47 9.76
N GLN A 173 32.40 5.82 9.14
CA GLN A 173 33.31 6.83 9.69
C GLN A 173 32.58 8.17 9.87
N SER A 174 32.90 8.88 10.96
CA SER A 174 32.25 10.15 11.28
C SER A 174 32.54 11.22 10.24
N ARG A 175 31.63 11.42 9.29
CA ARG A 175 31.71 12.44 8.23
C ARG A 175 30.32 12.95 7.86
N PRO A 176 30.21 14.22 7.41
CA PRO A 176 28.97 14.70 6.84
C PRO A 176 28.70 14.06 5.47
N PHE A 177 27.43 13.84 5.16
CA PHE A 177 26.95 13.40 3.85
C PHE A 177 25.52 13.89 3.62
N LEU A 178 25.00 13.70 2.40
CA LEU A 178 23.64 14.11 2.05
C LEU A 178 22.70 12.90 2.07
N ILE A 179 21.53 13.02 2.70
CA ILE A 179 20.35 12.15 2.49
C ILE A 179 19.25 13.02 1.91
N GLY A 180 18.76 12.70 0.70
CA GLY A 180 18.01 13.68 -0.07
C GLY A 180 18.80 15.00 -0.22
N PRO A 181 18.17 16.17 0.02
CA PRO A 181 18.85 17.46 0.07
C PRO A 181 19.46 17.81 1.45
N GLU A 182 19.21 17.00 2.49
CA GLU A 182 19.61 17.31 3.86
C GLU A 182 21.05 16.86 4.15
N LYS A 183 21.84 17.76 4.76
CA LYS A 183 23.17 17.42 5.26
C LYS A 183 23.05 16.73 6.62
N GLN A 184 23.39 15.45 6.62
CA GLN A 184 23.40 14.59 7.80
C GLN A 184 24.83 14.27 8.21
N THR A 185 25.03 13.89 9.47
CA THR A 185 26.33 13.40 9.96
C THR A 185 26.14 12.00 10.52
N ALA A 186 26.83 11.01 9.95
CA ALA A 186 26.99 9.73 10.61
C ALA A 186 28.01 9.96 11.72
N VAL A 187 27.71 9.46 12.91
CA VAL A 187 28.67 9.46 14.00
C VAL A 187 28.93 8.01 14.34
N ALA A 188 30.18 7.59 14.11
CA ALA A 188 30.60 6.23 14.37
C ALA A 188 30.38 5.87 15.86
N GLY A 189 29.89 4.66 16.12
CA GLY A 189 29.82 4.15 17.50
C GLY A 189 28.65 4.66 18.34
N ILE A 190 27.70 5.43 17.77
CA ILE A 190 26.45 5.78 18.44
C ILE A 190 25.38 4.72 18.11
N GLY A 191 24.65 4.28 19.14
CA GLY A 191 23.46 3.43 19.04
C GLY A 191 22.22 4.18 18.52
N LEU A 192 21.02 3.64 18.77
CA LEU A 192 19.77 4.25 18.29
C LEU A 192 19.54 5.65 18.89
N ALA A 193 18.88 6.54 18.14
CA ALA A 193 18.45 7.85 18.62
C ALA A 193 17.06 7.77 19.27
N PRO A 194 16.74 8.67 20.21
CA PRO A 194 15.37 8.84 20.68
C PRO A 194 14.47 9.29 19.51
N ILE A 195 13.32 8.64 19.36
CA ILE A 195 12.27 9.00 18.41
C ILE A 195 11.24 9.87 19.13
N THR A 196 11.09 11.13 18.71
CA THR A 196 9.96 11.96 19.13
C THR A 196 8.69 11.49 18.40
N THR A 197 7.73 10.94 19.13
CA THR A 197 6.48 10.44 18.57
C THR A 197 5.31 11.42 18.72
N LYS A 198 4.29 11.26 17.87
CA LYS A 198 2.98 11.93 18.02
C LYS A 198 2.22 11.35 19.22
N PRO A 199 1.07 11.92 19.63
CA PRO A 199 0.28 11.38 20.75
C PRO A 199 -0.10 9.90 20.58
N SER A 200 -0.31 9.21 21.70
CA SER A 200 -0.71 7.79 21.75
C SER A 200 0.35 6.78 21.27
N SER A 201 1.62 7.12 21.38
CA SER A 201 2.73 6.23 21.03
C SER A 201 3.63 5.93 22.23
N LEU A 202 4.22 4.74 22.24
CA LEU A 202 5.28 4.31 23.16
C LEU A 202 6.41 3.67 22.34
N VAL A 203 7.65 4.10 22.55
CA VAL A 203 8.83 3.51 21.92
C VAL A 203 9.80 3.06 22.99
N ALA A 204 10.05 1.77 23.06
CA ALA A 204 11.00 1.13 23.95
C ALA A 204 12.24 0.68 23.17
N TYR A 205 13.40 0.86 23.79
CA TYR A 205 14.71 0.50 23.27
C TYR A 205 15.33 -0.52 24.24
N SER A 206 16.00 -1.53 23.70
CA SER A 206 16.67 -2.52 24.54
C SER A 206 17.81 -1.93 25.38
N THR A 207 18.34 -0.77 25.00
CA THR A 207 19.29 0.01 25.78
C THR A 207 19.11 1.51 25.56
N GLN A 208 19.70 2.33 26.43
CA GLN A 208 19.62 3.78 26.35
C GLN A 208 20.19 4.30 25.01
N PRO A 209 19.60 5.37 24.44
CA PRO A 209 20.07 5.95 23.20
C PRO A 209 21.59 6.21 23.22
N GLY A 210 22.27 5.80 22.14
CA GLY A 210 23.72 5.88 22.04
C GLY A 210 24.51 4.69 22.59
N ALA A 211 23.90 3.75 23.33
CA ALA A 211 24.54 2.51 23.78
C ALA A 211 24.23 1.30 22.87
N VAL A 212 24.99 0.21 23.00
CA VAL A 212 24.77 -1.07 22.29
C VAL A 212 24.17 -2.08 23.26
N ALA A 213 23.08 -2.74 22.85
CA ALA A 213 22.48 -3.81 23.62
C ALA A 213 23.33 -5.10 23.55
N GLU A 214 23.28 -5.91 24.61
CA GLU A 214 23.89 -7.23 24.59
C GLU A 214 22.97 -8.22 23.90
N ASP A 215 23.54 -9.01 22.98
CA ASP A 215 22.90 -10.21 22.43
C ASP A 215 22.61 -11.25 23.54
N GLY A 216 23.29 -11.16 24.69
CA GLY A 216 23.17 -12.13 25.77
C GLY A 216 23.85 -13.47 25.44
N LYS A 217 23.69 -14.46 26.32
CA LYS A 217 24.21 -15.83 26.14
C LYS A 217 23.11 -16.90 26.19
N GLY A 218 21.86 -16.48 26.36
CA GLY A 218 20.70 -17.34 26.48
C GLY A 218 20.00 -17.55 25.15
N ASP A 219 18.91 -18.31 25.20
CA ASP A 219 18.00 -18.56 24.07
C ASP A 219 17.32 -17.29 23.52
N LYS A 220 17.10 -16.31 24.41
CA LYS A 220 16.50 -14.99 24.13
C LYS A 220 17.38 -13.87 24.64
N SER A 221 17.22 -12.67 24.10
CA SER A 221 17.92 -11.49 24.60
C SER A 221 17.46 -11.15 26.03
N PRO A 222 18.30 -10.49 26.85
CA PRO A 222 17.90 -10.04 28.18
C PRO A 222 16.64 -9.15 28.13
N PHE A 223 16.55 -8.26 27.12
CA PHE A 223 15.41 -7.37 26.95
C PHE A 223 14.14 -8.15 26.63
N THR A 224 14.21 -9.08 25.69
CA THR A 224 13.06 -9.87 25.24
C THR A 224 12.55 -10.81 26.33
N ASP A 225 13.44 -11.47 27.06
CA ASP A 225 13.05 -12.32 28.19
C ASP A 225 12.27 -11.52 29.25
N SER A 226 12.76 -10.33 29.61
CA SER A 226 12.08 -9.45 30.56
C SER A 226 10.75 -8.90 30.01
N VAL A 227 10.68 -8.52 28.72
CA VAL A 227 9.42 -8.05 28.08
C VAL A 227 8.35 -9.13 28.15
N LEU A 228 8.68 -10.37 27.80
CA LEU A 228 7.76 -11.51 27.88
C LEU A 228 7.29 -11.77 29.31
N ARG A 229 8.18 -11.58 30.29
CA ARG A 229 7.89 -11.79 31.71
C ARG A 229 6.90 -10.77 32.27
N TYR A 230 7.01 -9.48 31.89
CA TYR A 230 6.27 -8.40 32.55
C TYR A 230 5.15 -7.77 31.71
N SER A 231 5.30 -7.64 30.39
CA SER A 231 4.35 -6.91 29.54
C SER A 231 3.04 -7.67 29.31
N PHE A 232 3.04 -8.99 29.46
CA PHE A 232 1.87 -9.87 29.30
C PHE A 232 1.24 -10.28 30.65
N LYS A 233 1.54 -9.56 31.74
CA LYS A 233 0.87 -9.79 33.03
C LYS A 233 -0.48 -9.09 33.08
N LEU A 234 -1.52 -9.82 33.48
CA LEU A 234 -2.87 -9.27 33.63
C LEU A 234 -2.88 -8.05 34.57
N GLY A 235 -3.48 -6.95 34.12
CA GLY A 235 -3.60 -5.72 34.88
C GLY A 235 -2.32 -4.86 34.98
N VAL A 236 -1.24 -5.24 34.29
CA VAL A 236 -0.02 -4.43 34.18
C VAL A 236 -0.03 -3.70 32.84
N ASP A 237 -0.08 -2.36 32.88
CA ASP A 237 0.01 -1.55 31.66
C ASP A 237 1.45 -1.51 31.11
N ALA A 238 1.56 -1.26 29.81
CA ALA A 238 2.81 -1.36 29.06
C ALA A 238 3.92 -0.44 29.59
N GLN A 239 3.60 0.74 30.14
CA GLN A 239 4.61 1.64 30.70
C GLN A 239 5.18 1.08 32.00
N LYS A 240 4.32 0.65 32.93
CA LYS A 240 4.76 0.00 34.17
C LYS A 240 5.48 -1.32 33.94
N ALA A 241 5.14 -2.04 32.87
CA ALA A 241 5.87 -3.22 32.48
C ALA A 241 7.31 -2.87 32.10
N LEU A 242 7.52 -1.79 31.33
CA LEU A 242 8.85 -1.33 30.92
C LEU A 242 9.71 -0.84 32.08
N ASP A 243 9.12 -0.25 33.12
CA ASP A 243 9.87 0.07 34.35
C ASP A 243 10.50 -1.20 34.95
N LYS A 244 9.72 -2.28 35.05
CA LYS A 244 10.20 -3.58 35.55
C LYS A 244 11.18 -4.25 34.59
N VAL A 245 10.98 -4.11 33.29
CA VAL A 245 11.94 -4.58 32.26
C VAL A 245 13.28 -3.88 32.44
N THR A 246 13.27 -2.57 32.69
CA THR A 246 14.50 -1.78 32.89
C THR A 246 15.29 -2.30 34.09
N ASP A 247 14.63 -2.49 35.23
CA ASP A 247 15.27 -3.01 36.45
C ASP A 247 15.83 -4.44 36.26
N ASP A 248 15.05 -5.32 35.64
CA ASP A 248 15.41 -6.74 35.44
C ASP A 248 16.59 -6.88 34.47
N VAL A 249 16.59 -6.13 33.35
CA VAL A 249 17.68 -6.13 32.37
C VAL A 249 18.95 -5.49 32.95
N TRP A 250 18.81 -4.39 33.70
CA TRP A 250 19.96 -3.73 34.34
C TRP A 250 20.69 -4.69 35.27
N GLU A 251 19.97 -5.45 36.10
CA GLU A 251 20.59 -6.44 36.99
C GLU A 251 21.09 -7.68 36.23
N ALA A 252 20.30 -8.23 35.30
CA ALA A 252 20.69 -9.42 34.52
C ALA A 252 21.96 -9.21 33.68
N THR A 253 22.18 -7.99 33.20
CA THR A 253 23.37 -7.63 32.41
C THR A 253 24.54 -7.14 33.26
N ASN A 254 24.47 -7.26 34.59
CA ASN A 254 25.46 -6.69 35.51
C ASN A 254 25.70 -5.20 35.23
N LYS A 255 24.62 -4.45 35.02
CA LYS A 255 24.60 -2.99 34.88
C LYS A 255 25.26 -2.48 33.61
N ARG A 256 25.23 -3.28 32.54
CA ARG A 256 25.80 -2.94 31.23
C ARG A 256 24.75 -2.48 30.23
N GLN A 257 23.51 -2.94 30.37
CA GLN A 257 22.39 -2.58 29.51
C GLN A 257 21.28 -1.91 30.33
N HIS A 258 20.93 -0.68 29.96
CA HIS A 258 19.87 0.07 30.62
C HIS A 258 18.77 0.36 29.59
N PRO A 259 17.69 -0.43 29.53
CA PRO A 259 16.56 -0.15 28.64
C PRO A 259 16.04 1.28 28.80
N TRP A 260 15.45 1.81 27.74
CA TRP A 260 14.91 3.16 27.72
C TRP A 260 13.56 3.18 27.02
N SER A 261 12.69 4.11 27.39
CA SER A 261 11.43 4.31 26.67
C SER A 261 10.99 5.75 26.61
N GLU A 262 10.40 6.12 25.48
CA GLU A 262 9.70 7.40 25.24
C GLU A 262 8.21 7.14 25.11
N SER A 263 7.37 7.87 25.84
CA SER A 263 5.92 7.65 25.86
C SER A 263 5.13 8.94 25.75
N THR A 264 4.12 8.92 24.89
CA THR A 264 3.05 9.93 24.77
C THR A 264 1.68 9.33 25.06
N LEU A 265 1.64 8.13 25.67
CA LEU A 265 0.41 7.46 26.06
C LEU A 265 -0.29 8.21 27.20
N VAL A 266 -1.53 8.63 26.96
CA VAL A 266 -2.37 9.29 27.96
C VAL A 266 -3.29 8.32 28.71
N GLN A 267 -3.45 7.10 28.19
CA GLN A 267 -4.26 6.04 28.79
C GLN A 267 -3.42 4.78 28.96
N PRO A 268 -3.68 3.96 29.99
CA PRO A 268 -2.99 2.69 30.15
C PRO A 268 -3.35 1.75 29.00
N ILE A 269 -2.32 1.20 28.35
CA ILE A 269 -2.46 0.17 27.33
C ILE A 269 -2.00 -1.16 27.94
N PHE A 270 -2.84 -2.18 27.87
CA PHE A 270 -2.54 -3.52 28.37
C PHE A 270 -2.28 -4.44 27.18
N LEU A 271 -1.17 -5.18 27.18
CA LEU A 271 -0.99 -6.24 26.19
C LEU A 271 -1.87 -7.44 26.55
N ALA A 272 -1.90 -7.82 27.84
CA ALA A 272 -2.75 -8.90 28.34
C ALA A 272 -4.24 -8.53 28.42
N ARG A 273 -5.13 -9.46 28.07
CA ARG A 273 -6.59 -9.31 28.24
C ARG A 273 -7.14 -10.26 29.32
N PRO A 274 -8.17 -9.83 30.10
CA PRO A 274 -8.90 -10.73 30.97
C PRO A 274 -9.72 -11.72 30.13
N ALA A 275 -9.77 -12.99 30.52
CA ALA A 275 -10.66 -13.98 29.91
C ALA A 275 -12.12 -13.53 30.03
N ILE A 276 -12.87 -13.57 28.93
CA ILE A 276 -14.26 -13.14 28.89
C ILE A 276 -15.16 -14.34 29.22
N ARG A 277 -15.96 -14.22 30.28
CA ARG A 277 -17.10 -15.12 30.55
C ARG A 277 -18.39 -14.40 30.19
N ILE A 278 -19.04 -14.82 29.10
CA ILE A 278 -20.35 -14.29 28.70
C ILE A 278 -21.42 -15.28 29.19
N ILE A 279 -22.01 -14.96 30.34
CA ILE A 279 -23.18 -15.67 30.88
C ILE A 279 -24.41 -14.91 30.36
N PRO A 280 -25.44 -15.57 29.80
CA PRO A 280 -26.63 -14.87 29.33
C PRO A 280 -27.25 -14.07 30.48
N ALA A 281 -27.62 -12.82 30.21
CA ALA A 281 -28.46 -12.06 31.11
C ALA A 281 -29.78 -12.83 31.30
N MET A 282 -30.26 -12.94 32.54
CA MET A 282 -31.58 -13.50 32.83
C MET A 282 -32.62 -12.86 31.91
N PRO A 283 -33.64 -13.60 31.43
CA PRO A 283 -34.58 -13.09 30.44
C PRO A 283 -35.28 -11.84 30.96
N VAL A 284 -34.89 -10.68 30.43
CA VAL A 284 -35.64 -9.44 30.60
C VAL A 284 -36.82 -9.51 29.64
N GLN A 285 -38.01 -9.32 30.18
CA GLN A 285 -39.26 -9.25 29.42
C GLN A 285 -39.11 -8.25 28.28
N THR A 286 -39.38 -8.72 27.06
CA THR A 286 -39.31 -7.98 25.81
C THR A 286 -40.24 -6.77 25.81
N ALA A 287 -39.72 -5.61 25.42
CA ALA A 287 -40.50 -4.53 24.82
C ALA A 287 -40.16 -4.43 23.32
N SER A 288 -41.18 -4.11 22.54
CA SER A 288 -41.37 -4.47 21.13
C SER A 288 -40.58 -3.67 20.08
N ASN A 289 -40.33 -4.37 18.97
CA ASN A 289 -40.34 -3.96 17.55
C ASN A 289 -39.22 -3.05 16.97
N VAL A 290 -38.33 -3.68 16.19
CA VAL A 290 -37.88 -3.19 14.87
C VAL A 290 -37.86 -4.36 13.89
N SER A 291 -38.60 -4.26 12.79
CA SER A 291 -38.69 -5.27 11.73
C SER A 291 -37.75 -4.93 10.57
N VAL A 292 -36.79 -5.82 10.30
CA VAL A 292 -36.02 -5.84 9.04
C VAL A 292 -36.62 -6.93 8.16
N LYS A 293 -36.95 -6.59 6.91
CA LYS A 293 -37.55 -7.52 5.93
C LYS A 293 -36.51 -8.55 5.48
N ILE A 294 -36.65 -9.78 5.98
CA ILE A 294 -36.03 -10.98 5.43
C ILE A 294 -37.09 -11.69 4.56
N GLY A 295 -36.68 -12.24 3.41
CA GLY A 295 -37.55 -13.01 2.51
C GLY A 295 -38.23 -14.22 3.19
N PRO A 296 -39.22 -14.86 2.53
CA PRO A 296 -40.06 -15.84 3.20
C PRO A 296 -39.23 -17.04 3.70
N ALA A 297 -39.35 -17.30 4.99
CA ALA A 297 -38.71 -18.43 5.67
C ALA A 297 -39.16 -19.77 5.04
N PRO A 298 -38.28 -20.80 4.99
CA PRO A 298 -38.69 -22.15 4.65
C PRO A 298 -39.73 -22.63 5.67
N LYS A 299 -40.75 -23.36 5.19
CA LYS A 299 -41.79 -23.94 6.06
C LYS A 299 -41.16 -24.92 7.05
N GLN A 300 -41.33 -24.64 8.34
CA GLN A 300 -40.88 -25.46 9.47
C GLN A 300 -41.67 -26.77 9.57
N GLY A 301 -40.97 -27.89 9.74
CA GLY A 301 -41.53 -29.13 10.29
C GLY A 301 -41.60 -29.08 11.82
N PRO A 302 -42.37 -29.97 12.48
CA PRO A 302 -42.58 -29.91 13.93
C PRO A 302 -41.29 -30.16 14.71
N ASP A 303 -41.04 -29.29 15.70
CA ASP A 303 -39.92 -29.36 16.65
C ASP A 303 -39.83 -30.74 17.33
N ALA A 304 -38.68 -31.41 17.22
CA ALA A 304 -38.39 -32.65 17.94
C ALA A 304 -37.95 -32.35 19.39
N ILE A 305 -38.56 -33.05 20.35
CA ILE A 305 -38.26 -32.98 21.78
C ILE A 305 -37.05 -33.87 22.09
N VAL A 306 -36.06 -33.35 22.83
CA VAL A 306 -34.85 -34.12 23.21
C VAL A 306 -34.70 -34.19 24.74
N PRO A 307 -34.44 -35.39 25.32
CA PRO A 307 -34.29 -35.58 26.78
C PRO A 307 -33.02 -34.93 27.37
N THR A 308 -33.08 -34.61 28.66
CA THR A 308 -32.09 -33.82 29.44
C THR A 308 -30.78 -34.52 29.83
N GLU A 309 -30.61 -35.83 29.62
CA GLU A 309 -29.44 -36.58 30.14
C GLU A 309 -28.19 -36.54 29.26
N ASP A 310 -28.28 -36.20 27.96
CA ASP A 310 -27.16 -36.24 26.99
C ASP A 310 -26.86 -34.90 26.28
N ALA A 311 -27.26 -33.79 26.90
CA ALA A 311 -27.21 -32.49 26.24
C ALA A 311 -25.82 -32.05 25.72
N PRO A 312 -24.71 -32.16 26.48
CA PRO A 312 -23.37 -31.82 25.96
C PRO A 312 -22.95 -32.69 24.78
N VAL A 313 -23.35 -33.97 24.79
CA VAL A 313 -23.09 -34.93 23.72
C VAL A 313 -23.81 -34.52 22.44
N GLN A 314 -25.06 -34.09 22.55
CA GLN A 314 -25.86 -33.65 21.41
C GLN A 314 -25.40 -32.30 20.86
N ILE A 315 -25.05 -31.34 21.72
CA ILE A 315 -24.47 -30.06 21.28
C ILE A 315 -23.14 -30.30 20.56
N ALA A 316 -22.28 -31.15 21.11
CA ALA A 316 -21.03 -31.52 20.46
C ALA A 316 -21.27 -32.24 19.12
N ALA A 317 -22.29 -33.11 19.02
CA ALA A 317 -22.67 -33.76 17.78
C ALA A 317 -23.17 -32.75 16.73
N SER A 318 -24.07 -31.83 17.11
CA SER A 318 -24.57 -30.77 16.23
C SER A 318 -23.47 -29.82 15.76
N LEU A 319 -22.53 -29.45 16.65
CA LEU A 319 -21.34 -28.67 16.28
C LEU A 319 -20.46 -29.47 15.32
N GLY A 320 -20.26 -30.77 15.56
CA GLY A 320 -19.48 -31.65 14.70
C GLY A 320 -20.09 -31.77 13.29
N GLU A 321 -21.42 -31.85 13.19
CA GLU A 321 -22.12 -31.84 11.91
C GLU A 321 -22.00 -30.47 11.22
N THR A 322 -22.23 -29.37 11.95
CA THR A 322 -22.10 -27.99 11.45
C THR A 322 -20.69 -27.67 10.96
N LEU A 323 -19.67 -28.29 11.55
CA LEU A 323 -18.25 -28.10 11.22
C LEU A 323 -17.66 -29.25 10.40
N SER A 324 -18.49 -30.18 9.92
CA SER A 324 -18.05 -31.38 9.19
C SER A 324 -17.38 -31.07 7.86
N THR A 325 -17.75 -29.95 7.23
CA THR A 325 -17.10 -29.42 6.03
C THR A 325 -16.31 -28.15 6.33
N PRO A 326 -15.14 -27.93 5.71
CA PRO A 326 -14.39 -26.70 5.89
C PRO A 326 -15.21 -25.46 5.57
N ARG A 327 -15.24 -24.50 6.50
CA ARG A 327 -15.91 -23.21 6.31
C ARG A 327 -15.03 -22.29 5.48
N ARG A 328 -15.46 -21.96 4.26
CA ARG A 328 -14.73 -21.05 3.39
C ARG A 328 -15.05 -19.60 3.72
N VAL A 329 -14.03 -18.82 4.10
CA VAL A 329 -14.20 -17.43 4.54
C VAL A 329 -13.38 -16.48 3.66
N PRO A 330 -14.02 -15.48 3.00
CA PRO A 330 -13.30 -14.50 2.19
C PRO A 330 -12.46 -13.55 3.06
N ILE A 331 -11.25 -13.25 2.61
CA ILE A 331 -10.38 -12.26 3.24
C ILE A 331 -10.82 -10.84 2.86
N GLY A 332 -10.77 -9.90 3.81
CA GLY A 332 -10.90 -8.48 3.51
C GLY A 332 -12.31 -7.93 3.34
N VAL A 333 -13.34 -8.69 3.70
CA VAL A 333 -14.75 -8.25 3.69
C VAL A 333 -15.30 -7.96 5.09
N GLY A 334 -14.44 -7.99 6.11
CA GLY A 334 -14.82 -7.86 7.52
C GLY A 334 -15.27 -9.18 8.14
N GLN A 335 -16.06 -9.09 9.22
CA GLN A 335 -16.54 -10.23 9.98
C GLN A 335 -17.59 -11.05 9.20
N VAL A 336 -17.35 -12.35 9.05
CA VAL A 336 -18.26 -13.30 8.40
C VAL A 336 -18.81 -14.27 9.42
N ALA A 337 -20.11 -14.55 9.39
CA ALA A 337 -20.73 -15.53 10.28
C ALA A 337 -20.12 -16.93 10.07
N LEU A 338 -19.60 -17.54 11.14
CA LEU A 338 -18.96 -18.85 11.08
C LEU A 338 -19.96 -20.00 11.34
N LEU A 339 -20.92 -19.74 12.24
CA LEU A 339 -21.87 -20.72 12.77
C LEU A 339 -23.32 -20.24 12.68
N GLY A 340 -23.63 -19.35 11.72
CA GLY A 340 -24.97 -18.75 11.59
C GLY A 340 -26.10 -19.76 11.31
N ASP A 341 -25.75 -20.89 10.73
CA ASP A 341 -26.61 -22.05 10.44
C ASP A 341 -26.71 -23.05 11.62
N PHE A 342 -26.00 -22.82 12.73
CA PHE A 342 -26.12 -23.65 13.93
C PHE A 342 -27.55 -23.62 14.49
N PRO A 343 -28.15 -24.78 14.82
CA PRO A 343 -29.53 -24.87 15.30
C PRO A 343 -29.71 -24.23 16.68
N LEU A 344 -30.90 -23.68 16.94
CA LEU A 344 -31.27 -23.20 18.27
C LEU A 344 -31.44 -24.37 19.24
N VAL A 345 -30.84 -24.28 20.42
CA VAL A 345 -30.91 -25.31 21.46
C VAL A 345 -31.79 -24.82 22.60
N ARG A 346 -32.90 -25.51 22.89
CA ARG A 346 -33.80 -25.09 23.99
C ARG A 346 -33.08 -25.14 25.34
N ALA A 347 -33.29 -24.07 26.12
CA ALA A 347 -32.61 -23.77 27.37
C ALA A 347 -32.98 -24.75 28.50
N ALA A 348 -32.11 -25.73 28.79
CA ALA A 348 -32.16 -26.51 30.04
C ALA A 348 -30.85 -27.22 30.43
N THR A 349 -29.77 -27.09 29.66
CA THR A 349 -28.61 -27.99 29.76
C THR A 349 -27.48 -27.42 30.63
N GLY A 350 -27.34 -26.08 30.66
CA GLY A 350 -26.21 -25.39 31.30
C GLY A 350 -24.86 -25.66 30.63
N ALA A 351 -24.83 -26.26 29.43
CA ALA A 351 -23.60 -26.57 28.72
C ALA A 351 -22.85 -25.30 28.28
N GLN A 352 -21.54 -25.28 28.49
CA GLN A 352 -20.63 -24.20 28.15
C GLN A 352 -19.74 -24.63 26.98
N ILE A 353 -19.54 -23.75 26.01
CA ILE A 353 -18.65 -24.00 24.88
C ILE A 353 -17.39 -23.16 25.07
N GLN A 354 -16.30 -23.81 25.47
CA GLN A 354 -15.00 -23.18 25.57
C GLN A 354 -14.29 -23.18 24.22
N ILE A 355 -13.69 -22.05 23.85
CA ILE A 355 -12.74 -21.95 22.75
C ILE A 355 -11.45 -22.65 23.20
N ALA A 356 -11.31 -23.94 22.90
CA ALA A 356 -10.16 -24.73 23.31
C ALA A 356 -8.92 -24.44 22.45
N SER A 357 -9.13 -24.12 21.17
CA SER A 357 -8.09 -23.57 20.31
C SER A 357 -8.71 -22.65 19.24
N ALA A 358 -8.13 -21.47 19.09
CA ALA A 358 -8.58 -20.46 18.14
C ALA A 358 -7.80 -20.57 16.81
N PRO A 359 -8.37 -20.11 15.69
CA PRO A 359 -7.65 -20.06 14.42
C PRO A 359 -6.37 -19.21 14.54
N SER A 360 -5.27 -19.67 13.97
CA SER A 360 -3.97 -18.98 14.08
C SER A 360 -3.84 -17.72 13.22
N PHE A 361 -4.80 -17.46 12.33
CA PHE A 361 -4.77 -16.36 11.34
C PHE A 361 -6.15 -15.73 11.20
N GLY A 362 -6.50 -14.89 12.16
CA GLY A 362 -7.71 -14.10 12.18
C GLY A 362 -8.24 -13.99 13.59
N THR A 363 -9.38 -13.34 13.74
CA THR A 363 -10.00 -13.16 15.05
C THR A 363 -11.45 -13.65 14.99
N MET A 364 -11.83 -14.46 15.97
CA MET A 364 -13.24 -14.78 16.20
C MET A 364 -13.87 -13.70 17.07
N TYR A 365 -15.13 -13.41 16.84
CA TYR A 365 -15.87 -12.43 17.62
C TYR A 365 -17.21 -13.00 18.08
N LEU A 366 -17.67 -12.56 19.25
CA LEU A 366 -19.05 -12.69 19.68
C LEU A 366 -19.66 -11.31 19.87
N ASP A 367 -20.70 -10.99 19.09
CA ASP A 367 -21.37 -9.70 19.11
C ASP A 367 -20.36 -8.52 19.01
N GLY A 368 -19.34 -8.69 18.16
CA GLY A 368 -18.26 -7.71 17.92
C GLY A 368 -17.13 -7.69 18.95
N LYS A 369 -17.20 -8.49 20.02
CA LYS A 369 -16.12 -8.62 21.01
C LYS A 369 -15.18 -9.77 20.63
N PRO A 370 -13.85 -9.56 20.61
CA PRO A 370 -12.91 -10.60 20.24
C PRO A 370 -12.94 -11.76 21.25
N LEU A 371 -12.86 -12.99 20.73
CA LEU A 371 -12.74 -14.23 21.49
C LEU A 371 -11.31 -14.75 21.41
N ALA A 372 -10.77 -15.22 22.52
CA ALA A 372 -9.46 -15.85 22.67
C ALA A 372 -9.57 -17.30 23.16
N GLU A 373 -8.44 -18.02 23.12
CA GLU A 373 -8.36 -19.35 23.72
C GLU A 373 -8.68 -19.28 25.23
N GLY A 374 -9.52 -20.19 25.68
CA GLY A 374 -10.02 -20.25 27.05
C GLY A 374 -11.35 -19.52 27.28
N ASP A 375 -11.78 -18.64 26.37
CA ASP A 375 -13.07 -17.95 26.47
C ASP A 375 -14.25 -18.93 26.36
N ILE A 376 -15.35 -18.59 27.04
CA ILE A 376 -16.54 -19.44 27.12
C ILE A 376 -17.73 -18.72 26.48
N VAL A 377 -18.36 -19.40 25.53
CA VAL A 377 -19.54 -18.95 24.77
C VAL A 377 -20.75 -19.80 25.17
N ASP A 378 -21.87 -19.13 25.40
CA ASP A 378 -23.16 -19.79 25.62
C ASP A 378 -23.65 -20.53 24.37
N GLN A 379 -24.29 -21.68 24.56
CA GLN A 379 -24.79 -22.52 23.46
C GLN A 379 -25.72 -21.80 22.47
N ASN A 380 -26.46 -20.77 22.89
CA ASN A 380 -27.32 -20.00 22.00
C ASN A 380 -26.60 -18.82 21.36
N ALA A 381 -25.57 -18.31 22.02
CA ALA A 381 -24.75 -17.22 21.51
C ALA A 381 -23.75 -17.69 20.43
N ILE A 382 -23.40 -18.99 20.41
CA ILE A 382 -22.43 -19.57 19.48
C ILE A 382 -22.76 -19.29 18.00
N ARG A 383 -24.04 -19.14 17.66
CA ARG A 383 -24.48 -18.82 16.28
C ARG A 383 -24.14 -17.41 15.82
N ASN A 384 -23.90 -16.51 16.77
CA ASN A 384 -23.46 -15.14 16.51
C ASN A 384 -21.93 -15.05 16.40
N VAL A 385 -21.21 -16.17 16.50
CA VAL A 385 -19.78 -16.17 16.31
C VAL A 385 -19.45 -15.84 14.85
N THR A 386 -18.70 -14.76 14.69
CA THR A 386 -18.16 -14.34 13.40
C THR A 386 -16.65 -14.53 13.40
N PHE A 387 -16.08 -14.56 12.20
CA PHE A 387 -14.65 -14.68 11.99
C PHE A 387 -14.19 -13.66 10.96
N GLU A 388 -13.11 -12.97 11.27
CA GLU A 388 -12.41 -12.07 10.34
C GLU A 388 -11.02 -12.63 10.07
N PRO A 389 -10.74 -13.12 8.84
CA PRO A 389 -9.43 -13.64 8.47
C PRO A 389 -8.32 -12.58 8.50
N SER A 390 -7.12 -12.98 8.91
CA SER A 390 -5.91 -12.17 8.66
C SER A 390 -5.64 -12.08 7.16
N ILE A 391 -5.10 -10.94 6.72
CA ILE A 391 -4.62 -10.78 5.34
C ILE A 391 -3.33 -11.62 5.16
N GLY A 392 -3.21 -12.34 4.04
CA GLY A 392 -2.11 -13.28 3.80
C GLY A 392 -2.32 -14.68 4.40
N SER A 393 -3.54 -14.99 4.87
CA SER A 393 -3.89 -16.29 5.45
C SER A 393 -4.35 -17.32 4.42
N GLU A 394 -4.48 -16.94 3.15
CA GLU A 394 -5.08 -17.75 2.09
C GLU A 394 -4.41 -19.12 1.90
N GLY A 395 -5.22 -20.12 1.53
CA GLY A 395 -4.75 -21.46 1.22
C GLY A 395 -4.34 -22.29 2.44
N LYS A 396 -4.53 -21.79 3.66
CA LYS A 396 -4.24 -22.51 4.91
C LYS A 396 -5.54 -22.90 5.60
N ALA A 397 -5.82 -24.20 5.64
CA ALA A 397 -6.89 -24.74 6.49
C ALA A 397 -6.49 -24.61 7.95
N GLN A 398 -7.29 -23.91 8.74
CA GLN A 398 -7.07 -23.68 10.17
C GLN A 398 -8.03 -24.53 10.98
N SER A 399 -7.52 -25.16 12.02
CA SER A 399 -8.38 -25.88 12.96
C SER A 399 -8.92 -24.92 14.00
N VAL A 400 -10.21 -25.04 14.30
CA VAL A 400 -10.84 -24.43 15.48
C VAL A 400 -11.30 -25.57 16.38
N GLN A 401 -10.99 -25.48 17.68
CA GLN A 401 -11.41 -26.50 18.65
C GLN A 401 -12.39 -25.89 19.64
N LEU A 402 -13.58 -26.48 19.70
CA LEU A 402 -14.64 -26.09 20.63
C LEU A 402 -14.81 -27.22 21.63
N LYS A 403 -14.50 -26.95 22.91
CA LYS A 403 -14.73 -27.90 24.00
C LYS A 403 -16.09 -27.62 24.61
N VAL A 404 -17.02 -28.56 24.46
CA VAL A 404 -18.34 -28.53 25.10
C VAL A 404 -18.22 -29.21 26.45
N GLU A 405 -18.58 -28.52 27.52
CA GLU A 405 -18.52 -29.03 28.89
C GLU A 405 -19.79 -28.71 29.68
N GLN A 406 -20.14 -29.60 30.62
CA GLN A 406 -21.22 -29.34 31.57
C GLN A 406 -20.63 -29.00 32.94
N PRO A 407 -20.87 -27.78 33.47
CA PRO A 407 -20.32 -27.34 34.74
C PRO A 407 -20.62 -28.34 35.88
N GLY A 408 -19.58 -28.82 36.55
CA GLY A 408 -19.68 -29.70 37.72
C GLY A 408 -19.80 -31.21 37.44
N SER A 409 -19.92 -31.64 36.18
CA SER A 409 -20.00 -33.07 35.81
C SER A 409 -18.63 -33.72 35.54
N GLY A 410 -17.66 -32.93 35.06
CA GLY A 410 -16.38 -33.44 34.55
C GLY A 410 -16.43 -33.95 33.10
N ASP A 411 -17.62 -34.11 32.52
CA ASP A 411 -17.79 -34.58 31.14
C ASP A 411 -17.54 -33.45 30.14
N SER A 412 -16.67 -33.73 29.17
CA SER A 412 -16.38 -32.80 28.07
C SER A 412 -16.13 -33.50 26.74
N LYS A 413 -16.49 -32.83 25.65
CA LYS A 413 -16.21 -33.29 24.28
C LYS A 413 -15.58 -32.16 23.48
N VAL A 414 -14.51 -32.47 22.76
CA VAL A 414 -13.85 -31.53 21.84
C VAL A 414 -14.37 -31.77 20.44
N VAL A 415 -14.88 -30.71 19.83
CA VAL A 415 -15.27 -30.66 18.43
C VAL A 415 -14.20 -29.91 17.66
N VAL A 416 -13.72 -30.50 16.58
CA VAL A 416 -12.73 -29.89 15.70
C VAL A 416 -13.41 -29.47 14.40
N GLY A 417 -13.39 -28.17 14.11
CA GLY A 417 -13.79 -27.62 12.82
C GLY A 417 -12.61 -27.17 12.00
N LYS A 418 -12.84 -27.00 10.69
CA LYS A 418 -11.85 -26.44 9.76
C LYS A 418 -12.37 -25.15 9.13
N ILE A 419 -11.51 -24.15 9.05
CA ILE A 419 -11.76 -22.87 8.36
C ILE A 419 -10.75 -22.76 7.24
N GLU A 420 -11.20 -22.44 6.03
CA GLU A 420 -10.36 -22.21 4.87
C GLU A 420 -10.54 -20.77 4.39
N THR A 421 -9.49 -19.97 4.47
CA THR A 421 -9.54 -18.59 4.01
C THR A 421 -9.08 -18.49 2.56
N TYR A 422 -9.65 -17.54 1.82
CA TYR A 422 -9.30 -17.33 0.42
C TYR A 422 -9.36 -15.86 0.06
N VAL A 423 -8.50 -15.47 -0.89
CA VAL A 423 -8.59 -14.16 -1.55
C VAL A 423 -9.77 -14.20 -2.52
N PRO A 424 -10.73 -13.26 -2.42
CA PRO A 424 -11.85 -13.21 -3.34
C PRO A 424 -11.39 -12.99 -4.79
N PRO A 425 -12.06 -13.59 -5.80
CA PRO A 425 -11.58 -13.51 -7.19
C PRO A 425 -11.45 -12.09 -7.77
N CYS A 426 -12.25 -11.13 -7.30
CA CYS A 426 -12.10 -9.73 -7.74
C CYS A 426 -10.72 -9.17 -7.34
N ASP A 427 -10.28 -9.44 -6.12
CA ASP A 427 -8.99 -8.98 -5.59
C ASP A 427 -7.82 -9.59 -6.36
N ASP A 428 -7.90 -10.87 -6.74
CA ASP A 428 -6.84 -11.55 -7.51
C ASP A 428 -6.75 -11.10 -8.98
N LEU A 429 -7.89 -10.77 -9.58
CA LEU A 429 -7.98 -10.42 -11.00
C LEU A 429 -7.79 -8.92 -11.25
N ALA A 430 -8.12 -8.08 -10.27
CA ALA A 430 -8.17 -6.63 -10.44
C ALA A 430 -7.67 -5.82 -9.23
N GLY A 431 -7.11 -6.45 -8.20
CA GLY A 431 -6.38 -5.75 -7.13
C GLY A 431 -5.12 -5.06 -7.67
N GLU A 432 -4.58 -4.08 -6.95
CA GLU A 432 -3.41 -3.31 -7.39
C GLU A 432 -2.20 -3.48 -6.46
N PRO A 433 -0.97 -3.57 -7.01
CA PRO A 433 0.23 -3.62 -6.16
C PRO A 433 0.40 -2.38 -5.27
N LEU A 434 0.98 -2.59 -4.09
CA LEU A 434 1.21 -1.57 -3.05
C LEU A 434 -0.05 -0.87 -2.56
N ASP A 435 -1.25 -1.40 -2.85
CA ASP A 435 -2.49 -0.82 -2.36
C ASP A 435 -2.56 -0.95 -0.82
N PRO A 436 -2.58 0.17 -0.07
CA PRO A 436 -2.59 0.12 1.39
C PRO A 436 -3.87 -0.52 1.96
N GLN A 437 -4.93 -0.65 1.16
CA GLN A 437 -6.22 -1.24 1.55
C GLN A 437 -6.56 -2.51 0.75
N GLY A 438 -5.62 -3.00 -0.06
CA GLY A 438 -5.75 -4.22 -0.85
C GLY A 438 -5.54 -5.49 -0.03
N VAL A 439 -5.93 -6.65 -0.58
CA VAL A 439 -5.76 -7.96 0.08
C VAL A 439 -5.00 -9.00 -0.75
N SER A 440 -4.68 -8.69 -2.01
CA SER A 440 -3.90 -9.55 -2.91
C SER A 440 -2.57 -8.88 -3.32
N ALA A 441 -1.66 -9.61 -3.96
CA ALA A 441 -0.44 -8.99 -4.54
C ALA A 441 -0.76 -7.94 -5.62
N GLY A 442 -1.97 -8.01 -6.19
CA GLY A 442 -2.44 -7.15 -7.26
C GLY A 442 -1.91 -7.53 -8.64
N LYS A 443 -2.42 -6.80 -9.63
CA LYS A 443 -2.11 -6.91 -11.05
C LYS A 443 -1.75 -5.54 -11.59
N LEU A 444 -0.68 -5.46 -12.37
CA LEU A 444 -0.41 -4.26 -13.16
C LEU A 444 -1.53 -4.04 -14.19
N PRO A 445 -1.78 -2.80 -14.62
CA PRO A 445 -2.86 -2.51 -15.56
C PRO A 445 -2.85 -3.36 -16.85
N ASN A 446 -1.67 -3.76 -17.36
CA ASN A 446 -1.51 -4.63 -18.55
C ASN A 446 -1.75 -6.12 -18.28
N GLU A 447 -1.83 -6.54 -17.01
CA GLU A 447 -2.02 -7.93 -16.61
C GLU A 447 -3.49 -8.29 -16.34
N ILE A 448 -4.39 -7.30 -16.35
CA ILE A 448 -5.81 -7.48 -16.08
C ILE A 448 -6.51 -8.05 -17.32
N ASP A 449 -6.96 -9.30 -17.23
CA ASP A 449 -7.94 -9.83 -18.18
C ASP A 449 -9.33 -9.29 -17.81
N ALA A 450 -9.80 -8.32 -18.61
CA ALA A 450 -10.94 -7.50 -18.28
C ALA A 450 -12.25 -8.30 -18.15
N LYS A 451 -12.47 -9.34 -18.96
CA LYS A 451 -13.73 -10.07 -18.97
C LYS A 451 -13.98 -10.87 -17.67
N PRO A 452 -13.08 -11.77 -17.22
CA PRO A 452 -13.25 -12.45 -15.95
C PRO A 452 -13.19 -11.49 -14.77
N ALA A 453 -12.34 -10.44 -14.83
CA ALA A 453 -12.26 -9.43 -13.78
C ALA A 453 -13.59 -8.68 -13.58
N ILE A 454 -14.23 -8.21 -14.66
CA ILE A 454 -15.53 -7.54 -14.58
C ILE A 454 -16.60 -8.47 -13.98
N ALA A 455 -16.65 -9.73 -14.40
CA ALA A 455 -17.62 -10.68 -13.88
C ALA A 455 -17.44 -10.90 -12.37
N ALA A 456 -16.21 -11.19 -11.94
CA ALA A 456 -15.87 -11.41 -10.53
C ALA A 456 -16.15 -10.17 -9.68
N CYS A 457 -15.74 -8.99 -10.14
CA CYS A 457 -15.92 -7.75 -9.38
C CYS A 457 -17.36 -7.26 -9.35
N THR A 458 -18.16 -7.52 -10.38
CA THR A 458 -19.60 -7.21 -10.36
C THR A 458 -20.31 -8.06 -9.31
N GLU A 459 -19.99 -9.36 -9.23
CA GLU A 459 -20.50 -10.25 -8.18
C GLU A 459 -20.07 -9.79 -6.79
N ALA A 460 -18.79 -9.42 -6.62
CA ALA A 460 -18.24 -8.95 -5.35
C ALA A 460 -18.93 -7.66 -4.87
N VAL A 461 -19.14 -6.68 -5.75
CA VAL A 461 -19.88 -5.44 -5.43
C VAL A 461 -21.34 -5.74 -5.06
N ALA A 462 -21.99 -6.68 -5.74
CA ALA A 462 -23.37 -7.06 -5.43
C ALA A 462 -23.50 -7.76 -4.08
N LYS A 463 -22.50 -8.59 -3.72
CA LYS A 463 -22.48 -9.36 -2.48
C LYS A 463 -22.02 -8.54 -1.27
N PHE A 464 -21.10 -7.60 -1.48
CA PHE A 464 -20.47 -6.78 -0.43
C PHE A 464 -20.44 -5.28 -0.82
N PRO A 465 -21.60 -4.62 -0.93
CA PRO A 465 -21.70 -3.25 -1.47
C PRO A 465 -21.01 -2.17 -0.61
N GLU A 466 -20.78 -2.46 0.67
CA GLU A 466 -20.03 -1.64 1.64
C GLU A 466 -18.51 -1.70 1.45
N VAL A 467 -17.98 -2.72 0.76
CA VAL A 467 -16.54 -2.85 0.51
C VAL A 467 -16.13 -1.92 -0.62
N ALA A 468 -15.59 -0.75 -0.26
CA ALA A 468 -15.18 0.30 -1.21
C ALA A 468 -14.15 -0.21 -2.24
N ARG A 469 -13.28 -1.12 -1.83
CA ARG A 469 -12.27 -1.78 -2.67
C ARG A 469 -12.85 -2.41 -3.93
N TYR A 470 -13.97 -3.13 -3.83
CA TYR A 470 -14.57 -3.80 -4.99
C TYR A 470 -15.08 -2.82 -6.04
N LYS A 471 -15.50 -1.61 -5.64
CA LYS A 471 -15.85 -0.55 -6.60
C LYS A 471 -14.60 -0.08 -7.32
N TYR A 472 -13.50 0.13 -6.60
CA TYR A 472 -12.22 0.52 -7.18
C TYR A 472 -11.70 -0.55 -8.17
N GLU A 473 -11.66 -1.82 -7.76
CA GLU A 473 -11.19 -2.94 -8.59
C GLU A 473 -12.10 -3.18 -9.80
N LEU A 474 -13.43 -3.06 -9.65
CA LEU A 474 -14.34 -3.06 -10.81
C LEU A 474 -14.03 -1.89 -11.75
N GLY A 475 -13.70 -0.71 -11.20
CA GLY A 475 -13.26 0.44 -11.99
C GLY A 475 -12.01 0.15 -12.80
N ARG A 476 -11.01 -0.54 -12.21
CA ARG A 476 -9.81 -1.00 -12.93
C ARG A 476 -10.15 -1.99 -14.02
N ALA A 477 -11.03 -2.95 -13.75
CA ALA A 477 -11.47 -3.93 -14.73
C ALA A 477 -12.24 -3.28 -15.91
N LYS A 478 -13.08 -2.27 -15.63
CA LYS A 478 -13.77 -1.46 -16.65
C LYS A 478 -12.81 -0.64 -17.47
N LEU A 479 -11.82 -0.02 -16.83
CA LEU A 479 -10.75 0.69 -17.53
C LEU A 479 -9.95 -0.26 -18.42
N ALA A 480 -9.68 -1.49 -17.94
CA ALA A 480 -9.03 -2.51 -18.74
C ALA A 480 -9.85 -2.93 -19.97
N ASN A 481 -11.18 -2.91 -19.84
CA ASN A 481 -12.13 -3.08 -20.95
C ASN A 481 -12.36 -1.82 -21.80
N LYS A 482 -11.59 -0.74 -21.57
CA LYS A 482 -11.70 0.55 -22.27
C LYS A 482 -13.01 1.30 -22.00
N ASP A 483 -13.74 0.93 -20.95
CA ASP A 483 -14.94 1.63 -20.49
C ASP A 483 -14.55 2.71 -19.46
N VAL A 484 -14.03 3.82 -19.99
CA VAL A 484 -13.50 4.91 -19.16
C VAL A 484 -14.62 5.62 -18.38
N ALA A 485 -15.81 5.73 -18.95
CA ALA A 485 -16.92 6.46 -18.33
C ALA A 485 -17.43 5.74 -17.08
N GLU A 486 -17.65 4.42 -17.15
CA GLU A 486 -18.08 3.65 -15.99
C GLU A 486 -16.96 3.56 -14.93
N ALA A 487 -15.70 3.40 -15.37
CA ALA A 487 -14.54 3.38 -14.48
C ALA A 487 -14.44 4.63 -13.60
N ILE A 488 -14.60 5.83 -14.17
CA ILE A 488 -14.58 7.09 -13.38
C ILE A 488 -15.68 7.11 -12.33
N GLY A 489 -16.89 6.66 -12.67
CA GLY A 489 -18.01 6.60 -11.72
C GLY A 489 -17.68 5.71 -10.52
N LEU A 490 -17.06 4.55 -10.79
CA LEU A 490 -16.63 3.58 -9.80
C LEU A 490 -15.49 4.09 -8.91
N PHE A 491 -14.48 4.75 -9.48
CA PHE A 491 -13.40 5.37 -8.70
C PHE A 491 -13.91 6.49 -7.79
N ASN A 492 -14.84 7.33 -8.27
CA ASN A 492 -15.48 8.34 -7.42
C ASN A 492 -16.27 7.69 -6.28
N ALA A 493 -17.02 6.61 -6.56
CA ALA A 493 -17.77 5.89 -5.53
C ALA A 493 -16.85 5.26 -4.47
N ALA A 494 -15.69 4.73 -4.88
CA ALA A 494 -14.68 4.20 -3.97
C ALA A 494 -14.04 5.32 -3.12
N ALA A 495 -13.62 6.43 -3.75
CA ALA A 495 -13.04 7.58 -3.06
C ALA A 495 -14.01 8.20 -2.04
N ASN A 496 -15.29 8.35 -2.40
CA ASN A 496 -16.34 8.84 -1.51
C ASN A 496 -16.59 7.90 -0.32
N ALA A 497 -16.30 6.60 -0.48
CA ALA A 497 -16.35 5.61 0.58
C ALA A 497 -15.02 5.50 1.37
N GLY A 498 -14.06 6.39 1.12
CA GLY A 498 -12.79 6.46 1.85
C GLY A 498 -11.69 5.53 1.33
N TYR A 499 -11.80 5.03 0.10
CA TYR A 499 -10.74 4.21 -0.51
C TYR A 499 -9.58 5.07 -1.02
N ILE A 500 -8.44 5.03 -0.35
CA ILE A 500 -7.30 5.94 -0.53
C ILE A 500 -6.71 5.84 -1.94
N ARG A 501 -6.49 4.63 -2.46
CA ARG A 501 -5.90 4.41 -3.79
C ARG A 501 -6.76 5.00 -4.92
N ALA A 502 -8.07 5.18 -4.71
CA ALA A 502 -8.93 5.82 -5.69
C ALA A 502 -8.54 7.30 -5.94
N PHE A 503 -7.97 8.00 -4.96
CA PHE A 503 -7.49 9.37 -5.16
C PHE A 503 -6.32 9.44 -6.13
N TYR A 504 -5.35 8.51 -6.05
CA TYR A 504 -4.29 8.40 -7.04
C TYR A 504 -4.86 8.21 -8.44
N GLN A 505 -5.76 7.23 -8.61
CA GLN A 505 -6.33 6.92 -9.92
C GLN A 505 -7.11 8.11 -10.51
N LEU A 506 -7.94 8.79 -9.70
CA LEU A 506 -8.66 9.99 -10.13
C LEU A 506 -7.71 11.15 -10.46
N GLY A 507 -6.61 11.28 -9.71
CA GLY A 507 -5.54 12.24 -9.96
C GLY A 507 -4.85 11.99 -11.29
N TYR A 508 -4.48 10.74 -11.56
CA TYR A 508 -3.90 10.30 -12.83
C TYR A 508 -4.83 10.60 -14.01
N MET A 509 -6.13 10.31 -13.85
CA MET A 509 -7.13 10.62 -14.88
C MET A 509 -7.30 12.13 -15.10
N ALA A 510 -7.20 12.95 -14.05
CA ALA A 510 -7.22 14.40 -14.16
C ALA A 510 -5.96 14.95 -14.84
N GLU A 511 -4.78 14.42 -14.51
CA GLU A 511 -3.51 14.80 -15.12
C GLU A 511 -3.45 14.45 -16.60
N ARG A 512 -3.99 13.30 -17.01
CA ARG A 512 -3.97 12.84 -18.41
C ARG A 512 -5.19 13.29 -19.22
N GLY A 513 -6.22 13.83 -18.58
CA GLY A 513 -7.50 14.14 -19.25
C GLY A 513 -8.22 12.87 -19.75
N LEU A 514 -8.11 11.77 -19.00
CA LEU A 514 -8.69 10.48 -19.37
C LEU A 514 -10.17 10.43 -18.94
N GLY A 515 -11.08 10.45 -19.92
CA GLY A 515 -12.54 10.48 -19.67
C GLY A 515 -13.06 11.75 -19.00
N ARG A 516 -12.22 12.79 -18.92
CA ARG A 516 -12.52 14.11 -18.35
C ARG A 516 -11.59 15.16 -18.95
N ALA A 517 -11.89 16.45 -18.77
CA ALA A 517 -10.95 17.51 -19.13
C ALA A 517 -9.67 17.41 -18.28
N GLN A 518 -8.52 17.65 -18.92
CA GLN A 518 -7.23 17.72 -18.23
C GLN A 518 -7.22 18.85 -17.19
N ASN A 519 -6.79 18.55 -15.97
CA ASN A 519 -6.70 19.53 -14.89
C ASN A 519 -5.62 19.14 -13.87
N MET A 520 -4.45 19.76 -13.98
CA MET A 520 -3.30 19.49 -13.10
C MET A 520 -3.48 19.97 -11.65
N VAL A 521 -4.24 21.05 -11.43
CA VAL A 521 -4.50 21.57 -10.08
C VAL A 521 -5.35 20.58 -9.30
N GLU A 522 -6.39 20.03 -9.96
CA GLU A 522 -7.21 18.97 -9.36
C GLU A 522 -6.42 17.67 -9.18
N ALA A 523 -5.53 17.33 -10.13
CA ALA A 523 -4.64 16.18 -9.99
C ALA A 523 -3.78 16.28 -8.73
N ASN A 524 -3.10 17.41 -8.51
CA ASN A 524 -2.30 17.64 -7.31
C ASN A 524 -3.11 17.58 -6.01
N ARG A 525 -4.35 18.11 -6.02
CA ARG A 525 -5.26 18.00 -4.87
C ARG A 525 -5.55 16.53 -4.53
N LEU A 526 -5.83 15.71 -5.54
CA LEU A 526 -6.12 14.29 -5.38
C LEU A 526 -4.88 13.48 -4.97
N TYR A 527 -3.72 13.72 -5.60
CA TYR A 527 -2.48 13.06 -5.20
C TYR A 527 -2.08 13.40 -3.76
N ARG A 528 -2.26 14.65 -3.34
CA ARG A 528 -2.04 15.04 -1.93
C ARG A 528 -2.94 14.24 -0.99
N MET A 529 -4.24 14.11 -1.30
CA MET A 529 -5.16 13.31 -0.48
C MET A 529 -4.74 11.84 -0.39
N GLY A 530 -4.33 11.24 -1.52
CA GLY A 530 -3.80 9.87 -1.52
C GLY A 530 -2.52 9.74 -0.71
N SER A 531 -1.59 10.68 -0.86
CA SER A 531 -0.31 10.73 -0.15
C SER A 531 -0.50 10.88 1.36
N ASP A 532 -1.40 11.78 1.78
CA ASP A 532 -1.77 11.97 3.20
C ASP A 532 -2.41 10.70 3.78
N GLY A 533 -3.15 9.95 2.96
CA GLY A 533 -3.70 8.63 3.28
C GLY A 533 -2.69 7.47 3.25
N GLY A 534 -1.42 7.73 2.96
CA GLY A 534 -0.37 6.71 2.96
C GLY A 534 -0.21 5.95 1.65
N ASP A 535 -0.74 6.45 0.53
CA ASP A 535 -0.58 5.76 -0.75
C ASP A 535 0.76 6.06 -1.44
N ALA A 536 1.54 5.00 -1.73
CA ALA A 536 2.89 5.15 -2.29
C ALA A 536 2.90 5.72 -3.72
N TYR A 537 1.88 5.39 -4.53
CA TYR A 537 1.74 5.94 -5.90
C TYR A 537 1.38 7.43 -5.87
N ALA A 538 0.51 7.83 -4.94
CA ALA A 538 0.19 9.23 -4.71
C ALA A 538 1.38 10.02 -4.15
N MET A 539 2.17 9.43 -3.23
CA MET A 539 3.43 10.03 -2.75
C MET A 539 4.41 10.26 -3.89
N LEU A 540 4.54 9.29 -4.81
CA LEU A 540 5.35 9.44 -6.02
C LEU A 540 4.89 10.62 -6.87
N ALA A 541 3.60 10.63 -7.25
CA ALA A 541 3.07 11.63 -8.17
C ALA A 541 3.11 13.04 -7.57
N TYR A 542 2.64 13.20 -6.33
CA TYR A 542 2.65 14.48 -5.64
C TYR A 542 4.07 14.95 -5.31
N GLY A 543 4.92 14.05 -4.82
CA GLY A 543 6.32 14.33 -4.50
C GLY A 543 7.10 14.82 -5.71
N TYR A 544 6.94 14.16 -6.86
CA TYR A 544 7.55 14.61 -8.11
C TYR A 544 7.05 16.00 -8.54
N ASN A 545 5.73 16.24 -8.49
CA ASN A 545 5.15 17.53 -8.86
C ASN A 545 5.62 18.68 -7.94
N LEU A 546 5.83 18.43 -6.64
CA LEU A 546 6.45 19.37 -5.71
C LEU A 546 7.91 19.67 -6.07
N VAL A 547 8.70 18.65 -6.41
CA VAL A 547 10.11 18.82 -6.80
C VAL A 547 10.24 19.76 -8.00
N VAL A 548 9.39 19.59 -9.01
CA VAL A 548 9.49 20.38 -10.26
C VAL A 548 8.66 21.67 -10.24
N GLY A 549 7.71 21.82 -9.30
CA GLY A 549 6.79 22.97 -9.24
C GLY A 549 5.67 22.92 -10.27
N ARG A 550 5.16 21.72 -10.60
CA ARG A 550 4.17 21.53 -11.66
C ARG A 550 2.75 21.80 -11.12
N CYS A 551 2.23 23.00 -11.40
CA CYS A 551 0.92 23.46 -10.92
C CYS A 551 0.75 23.35 -9.39
N GLU A 552 1.85 23.48 -8.67
CA GLU A 552 1.97 23.51 -7.21
C GLU A 552 3.22 24.33 -6.84
N THR A 553 3.27 24.85 -5.62
CA THR A 553 4.44 25.57 -5.12
C THR A 553 5.65 24.62 -5.04
N LYS A 554 6.73 24.96 -5.76
CA LYS A 554 7.94 24.15 -5.81
C LYS A 554 8.54 23.96 -4.40
N SER A 555 8.72 22.71 -3.99
CA SER A 555 9.34 22.31 -2.73
C SER A 555 10.15 21.03 -2.93
N VAL A 556 11.46 21.18 -3.19
CA VAL A 556 12.35 20.04 -3.45
C VAL A 556 12.48 19.15 -2.21
N ASP A 557 12.62 19.76 -1.03
CA ASP A 557 12.79 19.05 0.23
C ASP A 557 11.58 18.19 0.57
N GLU A 558 10.38 18.77 0.56
CA GLU A 558 9.14 18.04 0.83
C GLU A 558 8.88 16.95 -0.23
N GLY A 559 9.10 17.28 -1.50
CA GLY A 559 8.90 16.34 -2.59
C GLY A 559 9.83 15.13 -2.51
N VAL A 560 11.13 15.34 -2.23
CA VAL A 560 12.10 14.24 -2.04
C VAL A 560 11.78 13.41 -0.79
N LYS A 561 11.30 14.02 0.29
CA LYS A 561 10.83 13.28 1.47
C LYS A 561 9.68 12.33 1.16
N LEU A 562 8.71 12.76 0.36
CA LEU A 562 7.61 11.91 -0.09
C LEU A 562 8.11 10.79 -1.00
N LEU A 563 9.00 11.10 -1.94
CA LEU A 563 9.60 10.10 -2.83
C LEU A 563 10.39 9.04 -2.05
N ASN A 564 11.20 9.45 -1.07
CA ASN A 564 11.94 8.52 -0.22
C ASN A 564 11.01 7.66 0.65
N ARG A 565 9.89 8.21 1.14
CA ARG A 565 8.87 7.39 1.83
C ARG A 565 8.27 6.34 0.90
N ALA A 566 8.04 6.66 -0.37
CA ALA A 566 7.60 5.68 -1.36
C ALA A 566 8.69 4.63 -1.67
N VAL A 567 9.97 5.02 -1.74
CA VAL A 567 11.11 4.10 -1.89
C VAL A 567 11.16 3.09 -0.74
N GLU A 568 10.99 3.56 0.50
CA GLU A 568 11.00 2.72 1.71
C GLU A 568 9.82 1.73 1.79
N LEU A 569 8.80 1.93 0.95
CA LEU A 569 7.67 1.01 0.77
C LEU A 569 7.87 0.08 -0.42
N GLY A 570 9.07 0.03 -0.98
CA GLY A 570 9.41 -0.81 -2.12
C GLY A 570 8.94 -0.26 -3.47
N HIS A 571 8.51 1.01 -3.58
CA HIS A 571 7.95 1.54 -4.83
C HIS A 571 9.02 1.73 -5.92
N PRO A 572 9.02 0.93 -7.00
CA PRO A 572 10.11 0.96 -7.98
C PRO A 572 10.14 2.24 -8.83
N TYR A 573 8.98 2.82 -9.20
CA TYR A 573 8.97 4.10 -9.91
C TYR A 573 9.50 5.26 -9.07
N ALA A 574 9.30 5.27 -7.74
CA ALA A 574 9.90 6.25 -6.85
C ALA A 574 11.43 6.09 -6.78
N MET A 575 11.91 4.84 -6.72
CA MET A 575 13.35 4.57 -6.82
C MET A 575 13.93 5.12 -8.13
N ASN A 576 13.26 4.89 -9.26
CA ASN A 576 13.67 5.47 -10.54
C ASN A 576 13.66 7.00 -10.54
N ALA A 577 12.65 7.63 -9.94
CA ALA A 577 12.56 9.09 -9.87
C ALA A 577 13.72 9.69 -9.06
N VAL A 578 13.95 9.20 -7.84
CA VAL A 578 15.07 9.66 -6.99
C VAL A 578 16.42 9.32 -7.63
N GLY A 579 16.54 8.11 -8.19
CA GLY A 579 17.72 7.66 -8.93
C GLY A 579 18.06 8.60 -10.08
N SER A 580 17.06 9.03 -10.85
CA SER A 580 17.24 9.98 -11.96
C SER A 580 17.66 11.36 -11.49
N MET A 581 17.10 11.86 -10.39
CA MET A 581 17.48 13.15 -9.81
C MET A 581 18.96 13.17 -9.43
N TYR A 582 19.47 12.12 -8.77
CA TYR A 582 20.90 11.98 -8.48
C TYR A 582 21.73 11.73 -9.74
N TYR A 583 21.24 10.90 -10.65
CA TYR A 583 21.98 10.52 -11.86
C TYR A 583 22.24 11.72 -12.76
N HIS A 584 21.25 12.58 -12.99
CA HIS A 584 21.36 13.75 -13.86
C HIS A 584 21.83 15.00 -13.10
N GLY A 585 21.57 15.09 -11.79
CA GLY A 585 21.79 16.32 -11.01
C GLY A 585 20.60 17.28 -11.07
N ASP A 586 19.41 16.76 -11.31
CA ASP A 586 18.19 17.55 -11.45
C ASP A 586 17.52 17.73 -10.09
N ASN A 587 17.51 18.97 -9.58
CA ASN A 587 17.01 19.35 -8.25
C ASN A 587 17.79 18.76 -7.05
N LEU A 588 18.61 17.72 -7.25
CA LEU A 588 19.60 17.21 -6.29
C LEU A 588 21.01 17.36 -6.85
N SER A 589 22.02 17.40 -5.98
CA SER A 589 23.41 17.40 -6.45
C SER A 589 23.74 16.10 -7.18
N ALA A 590 24.40 16.21 -8.34
CA ALA A 590 24.72 15.06 -9.17
C ALA A 590 25.60 14.03 -8.42
N ASP A 591 25.10 12.81 -8.33
CA ASP A 591 25.83 11.63 -7.85
C ASP A 591 25.36 10.40 -8.66
N PRO A 592 25.96 10.16 -9.83
CA PRO A 592 25.52 9.09 -10.71
C PRO A 592 25.73 7.68 -10.14
N LYS A 593 26.72 7.51 -9.26
CA LYS A 593 26.93 6.23 -8.57
C LYS A 593 25.76 5.94 -7.63
N ARG A 594 25.31 6.94 -6.89
CA ARG A 594 24.10 6.84 -6.06
C ARG A 594 22.85 6.62 -6.90
N GLY A 595 22.68 7.37 -7.98
CA GLY A 595 21.54 7.20 -8.89
C GLY A 595 21.42 5.77 -9.45
N VAL A 596 22.56 5.17 -9.84
CA VAL A 596 22.64 3.77 -10.27
C VAL A 596 22.19 2.79 -9.18
N ARG A 597 22.48 3.06 -7.89
CA ARG A 597 22.04 2.16 -6.79
C ARG A 597 20.53 2.09 -6.69
N PHE A 598 19.84 3.22 -6.84
CA PHE A 598 18.38 3.24 -6.91
C PHE A 598 17.85 2.46 -8.11
N TYR A 599 18.46 2.59 -9.29
CA TYR A 599 18.08 1.78 -10.45
C TYR A 599 18.33 0.29 -10.21
N GLN A 600 19.42 -0.09 -9.54
CA GLN A 600 19.68 -1.48 -9.17
C GLN A 600 18.63 -2.02 -8.19
N ALA A 601 18.25 -1.25 -7.18
CA ALA A 601 17.21 -1.62 -6.22
C ALA A 601 15.83 -1.81 -6.88
N ALA A 602 15.46 -0.93 -7.82
CA ALA A 602 14.24 -1.07 -8.61
C ALA A 602 14.31 -2.26 -9.58
N MET A 603 15.45 -2.49 -10.22
CA MET A 603 15.66 -3.62 -11.13
C MET A 603 15.62 -4.97 -10.39
N ALA A 604 16.06 -5.04 -9.14
CA ALA A 604 15.90 -6.22 -8.28
C ALA A 604 14.42 -6.57 -8.02
N ARG A 605 13.52 -5.60 -8.21
CA ARG A 605 12.05 -5.77 -8.18
C ARG A 605 11.45 -5.99 -9.58
N ASN A 606 12.28 -6.35 -10.56
CA ASN A 606 11.91 -6.56 -11.97
C ASN A 606 11.28 -5.35 -12.66
N ASP A 607 11.61 -4.14 -12.22
CA ASP A 607 11.07 -2.92 -12.83
C ASP A 607 11.67 -2.63 -14.22
N ILE A 608 10.79 -2.45 -15.21
CA ILE A 608 11.17 -2.23 -16.61
C ILE A 608 11.81 -0.85 -16.86
N ASN A 609 11.41 0.18 -16.10
CA ASN A 609 11.98 1.52 -16.22
C ASN A 609 13.41 1.54 -15.68
N ALA A 610 13.67 0.79 -14.62
CA ALA A 610 14.98 0.61 -14.03
C ALA A 610 15.93 -0.14 -14.96
N MET A 611 15.44 -1.19 -15.65
CA MET A 611 16.20 -1.85 -16.71
C MET A 611 16.57 -0.87 -17.83
N TYR A 612 15.64 -0.04 -18.29
CA TYR A 612 15.91 1.01 -19.27
C TYR A 612 16.96 2.02 -18.74
N ASN A 613 16.78 2.54 -17.53
CA ASN A 613 17.69 3.52 -16.92
C ASN A 613 19.10 2.95 -16.69
N MET A 614 19.21 1.68 -16.28
CA MET A 614 20.51 0.98 -16.21
C MET A 614 21.12 0.81 -17.60
N GLY A 615 20.32 0.54 -18.63
CA GLY A 615 20.81 0.50 -20.02
C GLY A 615 21.41 1.84 -20.45
N VAL A 616 20.76 2.95 -20.11
CA VAL A 616 21.31 4.31 -20.34
C VAL A 616 22.62 4.50 -19.57
N ALA A 617 22.67 4.13 -18.29
CA ALA A 617 23.87 4.24 -17.46
C ALA A 617 25.07 3.49 -18.05
N TYR A 618 24.85 2.27 -18.58
CA TYR A 618 25.89 1.50 -19.25
C TYR A 618 26.31 2.08 -20.61
N LEU A 619 25.41 2.69 -21.38
CA LEU A 619 25.79 3.37 -22.63
C LEU A 619 26.66 4.59 -22.39
N GLU A 620 26.30 5.38 -21.38
CA GLU A 620 26.97 6.63 -21.02
C GLU A 620 28.26 6.39 -20.23
N GLY A 621 28.38 5.26 -19.52
CA GLY A 621 29.49 5.00 -18.61
C GLY A 621 29.48 5.92 -17.38
N LYS A 622 28.30 6.41 -16.99
CA LYS A 622 28.11 7.32 -15.87
C LYS A 622 27.60 6.52 -14.67
N GLY A 623 28.29 6.60 -13.54
CA GLY A 623 27.96 5.82 -12.34
C GLY A 623 28.34 4.33 -12.40
N VAL A 624 28.41 3.75 -13.60
CA VAL A 624 28.93 2.40 -13.91
C VAL A 624 29.95 2.46 -15.05
N ALA A 625 30.76 1.41 -15.21
CA ALA A 625 31.66 1.30 -16.36
C ALA A 625 30.85 1.18 -17.66
N ARG A 626 31.31 1.84 -18.73
CA ARG A 626 30.62 1.81 -20.03
C ARG A 626 30.60 0.39 -20.61
N ASP A 627 29.42 -0.13 -20.92
CA ASP A 627 29.22 -1.45 -21.51
C ASP A 627 27.99 -1.45 -22.45
N PRO A 628 28.20 -1.18 -23.75
CA PRO A 628 27.12 -1.19 -24.73
C PRO A 628 26.43 -2.56 -24.89
N ALA A 629 27.12 -3.67 -24.67
CA ALA A 629 26.52 -5.00 -24.80
C ALA A 629 25.53 -5.27 -23.65
N MET A 630 25.89 -4.86 -22.43
CA MET A 630 24.98 -4.90 -21.29
C MET A 630 23.79 -3.96 -21.50
N ALA A 631 24.02 -2.75 -22.02
CA ALA A 631 22.94 -1.83 -22.35
C ALA A 631 21.93 -2.41 -23.35
N MET A 632 22.41 -2.99 -24.46
CA MET A 632 21.56 -3.68 -25.44
C MET A 632 20.71 -4.78 -24.78
N THR A 633 21.32 -5.57 -23.89
CA THR A 633 20.62 -6.64 -23.16
C THR A 633 19.49 -6.09 -22.28
N LEU A 634 19.76 -5.01 -21.55
CA LEU A 634 18.78 -4.38 -20.66
C LEU A 634 17.67 -3.67 -21.42
N PHE A 635 17.98 -2.98 -22.53
CA PHE A 635 16.94 -2.37 -23.37
C PHE A 635 16.03 -3.42 -24.00
N LYS A 636 16.56 -4.56 -24.44
CA LYS A 636 15.74 -5.68 -24.94
C LYS A 636 14.79 -6.18 -23.86
N LYS A 637 15.29 -6.45 -22.64
CA LYS A 637 14.44 -6.86 -21.52
C LYS A 637 13.36 -5.83 -21.19
N ALA A 638 13.71 -4.54 -21.15
CA ALA A 638 12.75 -3.46 -20.92
C ALA A 638 11.70 -3.41 -22.06
N SER A 639 12.12 -3.59 -23.31
CA SER A 639 11.22 -3.63 -24.47
C SER A 639 10.29 -4.85 -24.46
N ASP A 640 10.79 -6.03 -24.09
CA ASP A 640 10.00 -7.25 -23.93
C ASP A 640 8.96 -7.09 -22.81
N GLY A 641 9.33 -6.36 -21.75
CA GLY A 641 8.42 -5.95 -20.67
C GLY A 641 7.48 -4.78 -21.02
N GLY A 642 7.53 -4.24 -22.24
CA GLY A 642 6.59 -3.23 -22.73
C GLY A 642 7.05 -1.77 -22.63
N HIS A 643 8.27 -1.47 -22.16
CA HIS A 643 8.75 -0.10 -22.02
C HIS A 643 8.72 0.67 -23.36
N ALA A 644 8.09 1.84 -23.39
CA ALA A 644 7.84 2.60 -24.61
C ALA A 644 9.13 3.11 -25.28
N LYS A 645 10.09 3.63 -24.51
CA LYS A 645 11.33 4.24 -25.04
C LYS A 645 12.47 3.26 -25.33
N ALA A 646 12.36 2.03 -24.84
CA ALA A 646 13.46 1.05 -24.96
C ALA A 646 13.72 0.64 -26.43
N PRO A 647 12.69 0.39 -27.28
CA PRO A 647 12.87 0.21 -28.71
C PRO A 647 13.67 1.34 -29.37
N ALA A 648 13.40 2.61 -29.03
CA ALA A 648 14.10 3.74 -29.61
C ALA A 648 15.60 3.72 -29.32
N ARG A 649 16.00 3.36 -28.09
CA ARG A 649 17.42 3.20 -27.73
C ARG A 649 18.08 2.05 -28.49
N ILE A 650 17.39 0.92 -28.67
CA ILE A 650 17.89 -0.19 -29.50
C ILE A 650 18.06 0.27 -30.95
N GLY A 651 17.08 1.00 -31.48
CA GLY A 651 17.12 1.58 -32.83
C GLY A 651 18.31 2.51 -33.03
N ALA A 652 18.56 3.40 -32.06
CA ALA A 652 19.70 4.31 -32.08
C ALA A 652 21.04 3.56 -32.08
N MET A 653 21.18 2.51 -31.27
CA MET A 653 22.39 1.69 -31.25
C MET A 653 22.69 1.03 -32.61
N TYR A 654 21.67 0.52 -33.31
CA TYR A 654 21.84 0.00 -34.68
C TYR A 654 22.08 1.11 -35.70
N PHE A 655 21.46 2.29 -35.54
CA PHE A 655 21.64 3.40 -36.46
C PHE A 655 23.06 3.98 -36.40
N GLU A 656 23.63 4.05 -35.20
CA GLU A 656 24.95 4.62 -34.92
C GLU A 656 26.08 3.57 -34.93
N GLY A 657 25.75 2.28 -34.81
CA GLY A 657 26.74 1.20 -34.70
C GLY A 657 27.39 1.12 -33.32
N ILE A 658 26.65 1.43 -32.25
CA ILE A 658 27.15 1.39 -30.86
C ILE A 658 26.96 0.00 -30.28
N GLY A 659 28.04 -0.73 -30.06
CA GLY A 659 28.01 -2.09 -29.50
C GLY A 659 27.48 -3.17 -30.47
N VAL A 660 27.07 -2.77 -31.67
CA VAL A 660 26.58 -3.62 -32.76
C VAL A 660 27.01 -3.03 -34.11
N ASN A 661 26.96 -3.83 -35.18
CA ASN A 661 27.18 -3.29 -36.53
C ASN A 661 26.04 -2.36 -36.93
N LYS A 662 26.38 -1.29 -37.65
CA LYS A 662 25.39 -0.34 -38.16
C LYS A 662 24.42 -1.03 -39.12
N ASP A 663 23.12 -0.88 -38.85
CA ASP A 663 22.03 -1.42 -39.68
C ASP A 663 20.80 -0.51 -39.59
N VAL A 664 20.60 0.31 -40.64
CA VAL A 664 19.48 1.25 -40.72
C VAL A 664 18.13 0.53 -40.82
N THR A 665 18.07 -0.65 -41.44
CA THR A 665 16.81 -1.40 -41.57
C THR A 665 16.35 -1.89 -40.20
N THR A 666 17.27 -2.50 -39.45
CA THR A 666 16.99 -2.95 -38.08
C THR A 666 16.68 -1.75 -37.18
N ALA A 667 17.38 -0.62 -37.33
CA ALA A 667 17.07 0.60 -36.58
C ALA A 667 15.63 1.09 -36.82
N MET A 668 15.22 1.21 -38.09
CA MET A 668 13.85 1.61 -38.45
C MET A 668 12.81 0.66 -37.86
N HIS A 669 13.04 -0.66 -37.91
CA HIS A 669 12.12 -1.64 -37.32
C HIS A 669 11.91 -1.40 -35.81
N TRP A 670 12.99 -1.15 -35.06
CA TRP A 670 12.88 -0.84 -33.63
C TRP A 670 12.21 0.51 -33.37
N TYR A 671 12.47 1.52 -34.20
CA TYR A 671 11.74 2.79 -34.10
C TYR A 671 10.24 2.62 -34.40
N GLU A 672 9.85 1.74 -35.32
CA GLU A 672 8.42 1.48 -35.61
C GLU A 672 7.72 0.91 -34.37
N ILE A 673 8.38 -0.01 -33.65
CA ILE A 673 7.87 -0.55 -32.38
C ILE A 673 7.75 0.57 -31.33
N GLY A 674 8.75 1.44 -31.20
CA GLY A 674 8.73 2.56 -30.25
C GLY A 674 7.61 3.57 -30.55
N ALA A 675 7.47 3.97 -31.81
CA ALA A 675 6.44 4.92 -32.24
C ALA A 675 5.03 4.37 -32.03
N GLU A 676 4.80 3.08 -32.28
CA GLU A 676 3.50 2.46 -32.01
C GLU A 676 3.18 2.42 -30.50
N ARG A 677 4.20 2.26 -29.65
CA ARG A 677 4.10 2.38 -28.19
C ARG A 677 4.08 3.83 -27.68
N GLY A 678 4.06 4.83 -28.57
CA GLY A 678 3.93 6.23 -28.18
C GLY A 678 5.23 6.92 -27.77
N ASP A 679 6.39 6.39 -28.18
CA ASP A 679 7.67 7.09 -27.98
C ASP A 679 7.88 8.20 -29.03
N PHE A 680 8.09 9.42 -28.52
CA PHE A 680 8.37 10.61 -29.34
C PHE A 680 9.64 10.44 -30.18
N ASP A 681 10.75 10.05 -29.55
CA ASP A 681 12.06 9.98 -30.20
C ASP A 681 12.05 8.98 -31.36
N ALA A 682 11.38 7.85 -31.19
CA ALA A 682 11.19 6.85 -32.23
C ALA A 682 10.42 7.41 -33.44
N ALA A 683 9.32 8.12 -33.21
CA ALA A 683 8.53 8.74 -34.27
C ALA A 683 9.33 9.84 -34.99
N ALA A 684 10.02 10.72 -34.26
CA ALA A 684 10.85 11.78 -34.83
C ALA A 684 12.02 11.22 -35.65
N ASN A 685 12.69 10.17 -35.16
CA ASN A 685 13.77 9.51 -35.90
C ASN A 685 13.28 8.87 -37.19
N LEU A 686 12.11 8.22 -37.19
CA LEU A 686 11.50 7.72 -38.43
C LEU A 686 11.15 8.84 -39.40
N ALA A 687 10.57 9.94 -38.90
CA ALA A 687 10.26 11.10 -39.73
C ALA A 687 11.50 11.65 -40.43
N SER A 688 12.60 11.80 -39.68
CA SER A 688 13.89 12.26 -40.19
C SER A 688 14.48 11.31 -41.24
N ILE A 689 14.45 9.98 -41.00
CA ILE A 689 14.93 8.98 -41.96
C ILE A 689 14.10 9.02 -43.25
N TYR A 690 12.77 9.08 -43.14
CA TYR A 690 11.89 9.13 -44.31
C TYR A 690 11.98 10.46 -45.08
N ALA A 691 12.31 11.58 -44.42
CA ALA A 691 12.49 12.87 -45.09
C ALA A 691 13.88 12.99 -45.75
N ASN A 692 14.94 12.65 -45.01
CA ASN A 692 16.31 13.05 -45.30
C ASN A 692 17.30 11.88 -45.44
N GLY A 693 16.90 10.66 -45.10
CA GLY A 693 17.74 9.46 -45.13
C GLY A 693 18.20 9.02 -46.53
N PRO A 694 18.78 7.82 -46.65
CA PRO A 694 19.19 7.24 -47.93
C PRO A 694 18.06 7.27 -48.96
N GLN A 695 18.39 7.48 -50.24
CA GLN A 695 17.39 7.71 -51.29
C GLN A 695 16.37 6.57 -51.42
N ASP A 696 16.79 5.32 -51.21
CA ASP A 696 15.94 4.12 -51.21
C ASP A 696 14.96 4.04 -50.02
N ARG A 697 15.13 4.91 -49.03
CA ARG A 697 14.30 4.99 -47.81
C ARG A 697 13.44 6.23 -47.73
N ARG A 698 13.59 7.21 -48.63
CA ARG A 698 12.81 8.44 -48.58
C ARG A 698 11.35 8.21 -48.96
N ASP A 699 10.44 8.72 -48.14
CA ASP A 699 8.99 8.69 -48.34
C ASP A 699 8.35 9.87 -47.60
N LEU A 700 8.03 10.93 -48.33
CA LEU A 700 7.53 12.18 -47.73
C LEU A 700 6.15 12.01 -47.06
N GLN A 701 5.32 11.06 -47.53
CA GLN A 701 4.03 10.78 -46.89
C GLN A 701 4.24 10.11 -45.53
N LYS A 702 5.15 9.14 -45.44
CA LYS A 702 5.52 8.54 -44.15
C LYS A 702 6.23 9.54 -43.25
N ALA A 703 7.09 10.40 -43.79
CA ALA A 703 7.71 11.47 -43.02
C ALA A 703 6.65 12.38 -42.37
N ALA A 704 5.64 12.81 -43.14
CA ALA A 704 4.52 13.60 -42.63
C ALA A 704 3.72 12.86 -41.56
N TRP A 705 3.47 11.56 -41.75
CA TRP A 705 2.78 10.74 -40.77
C TRP A 705 3.54 10.67 -39.44
N TYR A 706 4.82 10.26 -39.46
CA TYR A 706 5.62 10.09 -38.25
C TYR A 706 5.92 11.43 -37.56
N SER A 707 6.15 12.50 -38.32
CA SER A 707 6.36 13.85 -37.77
C SER A 707 5.10 14.35 -37.04
N SER A 708 3.92 14.16 -37.65
CA SER A 708 2.65 14.50 -37.00
C SER A 708 2.35 13.68 -35.75
N LEU A 709 2.75 12.41 -35.74
CA LEU A 709 2.66 11.56 -34.57
C LEU A 709 3.62 12.02 -33.47
N ALA A 710 4.87 12.37 -33.80
CA ALA A 710 5.83 12.90 -32.84
C ALA A 710 5.28 14.16 -32.16
N VAL A 711 4.83 15.16 -32.93
CA VAL A 711 4.18 16.36 -32.36
C VAL A 711 2.93 16.03 -31.55
N ALA A 712 2.16 14.99 -31.95
CA ALA A 712 1.04 14.51 -31.17
C ALA A 712 1.43 13.77 -29.88
N LEU A 713 2.62 13.21 -29.77
CA LEU A 713 3.10 12.53 -28.57
C LEU A 713 3.77 13.50 -27.59
N ASP A 714 4.26 14.65 -28.07
CA ASP A 714 4.78 15.75 -27.25
C ASP A 714 3.67 16.45 -26.44
N SER A 715 3.28 15.84 -25.32
CA SER A 715 2.18 16.31 -24.49
C SER A 715 2.51 17.54 -23.65
N TYR A 716 3.79 17.91 -23.54
CA TYR A 716 4.26 19.06 -22.76
C TYR A 716 4.81 20.20 -23.63
N GLY A 717 4.91 20.02 -24.95
CA GLY A 717 5.37 21.05 -25.89
C GLY A 717 6.86 21.34 -25.78
N GLU A 718 7.64 20.35 -25.37
CA GLU A 718 9.07 20.46 -25.11
C GLU A 718 9.90 20.41 -26.40
N HIS A 719 9.34 19.87 -27.50
CA HIS A 719 10.04 19.60 -28.75
C HIS A 719 9.55 20.49 -29.91
N LYS A 720 9.75 21.81 -29.78
CA LYS A 720 9.29 22.80 -30.79
C LYS A 720 9.87 22.57 -32.18
N ASP A 721 11.10 22.07 -32.26
CA ASP A 721 11.80 21.83 -33.52
C ASP A 721 11.06 20.81 -34.40
N GLU A 722 10.40 19.80 -33.80
CA GLU A 722 9.67 18.80 -34.57
C GLU A 722 8.39 19.38 -35.18
N ALA A 723 7.75 20.36 -34.52
CA ALA A 723 6.65 21.11 -35.13
C ALA A 723 7.13 21.96 -36.33
N GLU A 724 8.37 22.44 -36.32
CA GLU A 724 8.98 23.13 -37.46
C GLU A 724 9.35 22.16 -38.59
N ASN A 725 9.87 20.98 -38.26
CA ASN A 725 10.12 19.91 -39.23
C ASN A 725 8.82 19.52 -39.95
N LEU A 726 7.72 19.35 -39.20
CA LEU A 726 6.41 19.09 -39.79
C LEU A 726 6.00 20.22 -40.74
N ARG A 727 6.12 21.48 -40.32
CA ARG A 727 5.79 22.65 -41.15
C ARG A 727 6.57 22.67 -42.46
N ALA A 728 7.85 22.29 -42.44
CA ALA A 728 8.73 22.28 -43.61
C ALA A 728 8.40 21.20 -44.65
N LEU A 729 7.60 20.19 -44.32
CA LEU A 729 7.21 19.13 -45.27
C LEU A 729 6.28 19.62 -46.39
N ALA A 730 6.34 18.96 -47.54
CA ALA A 730 5.53 19.30 -48.71
C ALA A 730 4.02 19.16 -48.44
N VAL A 731 3.23 20.14 -48.88
CA VAL A 731 1.76 20.18 -48.67
C VAL A 731 1.06 18.95 -49.26
N ASP A 732 1.51 18.44 -50.40
CA ASP A 732 0.92 17.24 -51.02
C ASP A 732 1.08 16.01 -50.14
N ALA A 733 2.25 15.85 -49.49
CA ALA A 733 2.51 14.74 -48.58
C ALA A 733 1.64 14.84 -47.31
N LYS A 734 1.46 16.05 -46.77
CA LYS A 734 0.55 16.31 -45.64
C LYS A 734 -0.90 15.98 -46.01
N THR A 735 -1.35 16.41 -47.18
CA THR A 735 -2.71 16.18 -47.68
C THR A 735 -2.98 14.69 -47.86
N ALA A 736 -2.06 13.96 -48.51
CA ALA A 736 -2.16 12.51 -48.66
C ALA A 736 -2.18 11.78 -47.30
N THR A 737 -1.52 12.32 -46.29
CA THR A 737 -1.50 11.76 -44.93
C THR A 737 -2.80 12.03 -44.18
N VAL A 738 -3.38 13.22 -44.30
CA VAL A 738 -4.73 13.53 -43.79
C VAL A 738 -5.75 12.52 -44.33
N ASP A 739 -5.73 12.27 -45.64
CA ASP A 739 -6.65 11.33 -46.28
C ASP A 739 -6.47 9.90 -45.77
N LYS A 740 -5.22 9.48 -45.52
CA LYS A 740 -4.92 8.17 -44.92
C LYS A 740 -5.47 8.06 -43.50
N LEU A 741 -5.21 9.04 -42.64
CA LEU A 741 -5.67 9.05 -41.25
C LEU A 741 -7.21 9.07 -41.15
N ARG A 742 -7.88 9.81 -42.04
CA ARG A 742 -9.35 9.80 -42.13
C ARG A 742 -9.91 8.44 -42.48
N ARG A 743 -9.30 7.74 -43.43
CA ARG A 743 -9.68 6.36 -43.78
C ARG A 743 -9.49 5.40 -42.60
N GLU A 744 -8.40 5.56 -41.85
CA GLU A 744 -8.12 4.74 -40.67
C GLU A 744 -9.12 4.99 -39.53
N LEU A 745 -9.49 6.25 -39.30
CA LEU A 745 -10.40 6.64 -38.23
C LEU A 745 -11.87 6.30 -38.55
N GLY A 746 -12.29 6.43 -39.81
CA GLY A 746 -13.65 6.11 -40.26
C GLY A 746 -14.65 7.24 -40.03
N VAL A 747 -15.94 6.89 -39.87
CA VAL A 747 -17.05 7.84 -39.73
C VAL A 747 -16.87 8.66 -38.44
N GLY A 748 -16.61 9.97 -38.58
CA GLY A 748 -16.36 10.89 -37.46
C GLY A 748 -15.09 11.75 -37.60
N ALA A 749 -14.13 11.35 -38.44
CA ALA A 749 -12.85 12.05 -38.65
C ALA A 749 -12.94 13.27 -39.60
N GLY A 750 -14.08 13.96 -39.62
CA GLY A 750 -14.37 15.05 -40.58
C GLY A 750 -13.81 16.41 -40.21
N PHE A 751 -13.21 16.56 -39.02
CA PHE A 751 -12.73 17.86 -38.59
C PHE A 751 -11.55 18.34 -39.44
N THR A 752 -11.54 19.65 -39.71
CA THR A 752 -10.45 20.38 -40.36
C THR A 752 -10.23 21.70 -39.61
N THR A 753 -9.01 22.02 -39.21
CA THR A 753 -8.61 23.36 -38.74
C THR A 753 -8.30 24.26 -39.95
N ALA A 754 -8.08 25.57 -39.72
CA ALA A 754 -7.55 26.48 -40.74
C ALA A 754 -6.10 26.16 -41.16
N ASN A 755 -5.37 25.34 -40.39
CA ASN A 755 -3.97 24.97 -40.63
C ASN A 755 -3.85 23.45 -40.80
N ILE A 756 -3.35 22.99 -41.95
CA ILE A 756 -3.19 21.56 -42.25
C ILE A 756 -2.34 20.82 -41.20
N ASP A 757 -1.35 21.47 -40.60
CA ASP A 757 -0.48 20.84 -39.59
C ASP A 757 -1.27 20.52 -38.32
N ASP A 758 -2.11 21.45 -37.83
CA ASP A 758 -2.96 21.22 -36.66
C ASP A 758 -3.99 20.12 -36.92
N THR A 759 -4.52 20.06 -38.15
CA THR A 759 -5.43 18.98 -38.58
C THR A 759 -4.71 17.63 -38.52
N LEU A 760 -3.49 17.58 -39.04
CA LEU A 760 -2.68 16.37 -39.12
C LEU A 760 -2.30 15.86 -37.72
N VAL A 761 -1.78 16.73 -36.85
CA VAL A 761 -1.39 16.40 -35.46
C VAL A 761 -2.59 15.83 -34.71
N ARG A 762 -3.76 16.44 -34.83
CA ARG A 762 -4.93 15.94 -34.10
C ARG A 762 -5.43 14.61 -34.63
N LEU A 763 -5.49 14.44 -35.96
CA LEU A 763 -5.85 13.16 -36.57
C LEU A 763 -4.84 12.06 -36.21
N ALA A 764 -3.53 12.38 -36.15
CA ALA A 764 -2.50 11.44 -35.73
C ALA A 764 -2.67 11.03 -34.27
N ARG A 765 -2.96 11.99 -33.36
CA ARG A 765 -3.28 11.72 -31.96
C ARG A 765 -4.50 10.80 -31.84
N GLU A 766 -5.60 11.12 -32.54
CA GLU A 766 -6.83 10.32 -32.52
C GLU A 766 -6.60 8.91 -33.07
N ALA A 767 -5.86 8.78 -34.17
CA ALA A 767 -5.56 7.48 -34.77
C ALA A 767 -4.70 6.63 -33.83
N TRP A 768 -3.67 7.23 -33.24
CA TRP A 768 -2.83 6.55 -32.28
C TRP A 768 -3.61 6.17 -31.00
N GLN A 769 -4.47 7.04 -30.46
CA GLN A 769 -5.35 6.72 -29.32
C GLN A 769 -6.37 5.63 -29.65
N LYS A 770 -6.86 5.55 -30.89
CA LYS A 770 -7.74 4.48 -31.34
C LYS A 770 -7.03 3.12 -31.32
N ARG A 771 -5.74 3.08 -31.70
CA ARG A 771 -4.90 1.87 -31.62
C ARG A 771 -4.42 1.58 -30.19
N ASN A 772 -4.18 2.63 -29.39
CA ASN A 772 -3.65 2.59 -28.03
C ASN A 772 -4.61 3.26 -27.01
N PRO A 773 -5.81 2.70 -26.79
CA PRO A 773 -6.82 3.32 -25.92
C PRO A 773 -6.51 3.21 -24.42
N ARG A 774 -5.47 2.44 -24.05
CA ARG A 774 -5.01 2.21 -22.68
C ARG A 774 -3.76 3.04 -22.38
N LEU A 775 -3.93 4.37 -22.34
CA LEU A 775 -2.83 5.31 -22.03
C LEU A 775 -2.26 5.10 -20.63
N ASP A 776 -3.01 4.43 -19.75
CA ASP A 776 -2.57 3.98 -18.43
C ASP A 776 -1.46 2.91 -18.47
N LEU A 777 -1.14 2.34 -19.64
CA LEU A 777 -0.04 1.39 -19.85
C LEU A 777 1.26 2.04 -20.33
N LEU A 778 1.26 3.37 -20.50
CA LEU A 778 2.34 4.16 -21.10
C LEU A 778 2.89 5.18 -20.10
#